data_AF-A0A9P9DK91-F1
#
_entry.id   AF-A0A9P9DK91-F1
#
_cell.length_a   1.000
_cell.length_b   1.000
_cell.length_c   1.000
_cell.angle_alpha   90.00
_cell.angle_beta   90.00
_cell.angle_gamma   90.00
#
_symmetry.space_group_name_H-M   'P 1'
#
loop_
_entity.id
_entity.type
_entity.pdbx_description
1 polymer ?
#
loop_
_entity_poly.entity_id
_entity_poly.type
_entity_poly.pdbx_seq_one_letter_code
_entity_poly.pdbx_strand_id
1 'polypeptide(L)'
;MASLLRLLLLAMVTGSATAVDLETCKANVQSRLDNGTLSPKDAIFYFNGSGHMSQRDNLALTIEGCQSTCPKPFFDLYDDMWPRLLTWLVPALLLVGNVHIPRVGGVNRFFVVVHFIGDPIDSMWSLLTKAEVWNRFYRIAFQGTPPGPEREPMARALSAMLSAFEELTGDMSTVQRELNAIMSESGARLSSEDLDYILMETADELVDSRSNEVLRTVLVIVNYLWAVLGALVPQIGGAQTSQPGGRIGTAMFLSWLVTAVLLSNTLSGFTSRRTCLRIMERYYRTLRGQKRDAHFFPNSPRLVSLSSWVFSKKKKKATATISTDDDFIDSQPWNGSVYSYRPHKRLIRSGLAHDWSPAHLLLLSAAPIIIAAVSAFVIIWFTPTIGLGCRTLWVIGLNIGLILSPILTWGISKMATGKFAWYMTIAKDAFIGIPALTIIILSSIGIFNTCWCWSGVYSRGRAKAFIDLDPADERAYNLHHIYPAMVAACLALQLATYLLMYRIMRLGGRVFRPDEDDKMAAYRRIHGLGSPSLPPGDDDLGMEMSASVHSTPLGRDRNHGQCSLGSDAAELLLPAPAISPHPSPRLSSQVHSEQQRPRSSSRASDGNQGGTPVLLAGQGSEFEYGSSPEWRALDQPLLGSPAMNKGW
;
A
#
# COMPACT_ATOMS: atom_id res chain seq x y z
N MET A 1 -2.16 2.78 -25.62
CA MET A 1 -3.15 1.78 -25.15
C MET A 1 -3.41 0.68 -26.17
N ALA A 2 -3.79 0.97 -27.43
CA ALA A 2 -3.99 -0.06 -28.45
C ALA A 2 -2.77 -0.97 -28.69
N SER A 3 -1.53 -0.45 -28.58
CA SER A 3 -0.31 -1.26 -28.68
C SER A 3 -0.04 -2.12 -27.44
N LEU A 4 -0.41 -1.65 -26.23
CA LEU A 4 -0.31 -2.41 -24.98
C LEU A 4 -1.35 -3.53 -24.95
N LEU A 5 -2.58 -3.21 -25.39
CA LEU A 5 -3.65 -4.16 -25.61
C LEU A 5 -3.30 -5.15 -26.70
N ARG A 6 -2.63 -4.74 -27.79
CA ARG A 6 -2.11 -5.67 -28.81
C ARG A 6 -0.96 -6.52 -28.29
N LEU A 7 -0.11 -6.02 -27.39
CA LEU A 7 0.94 -6.82 -26.73
C LEU A 7 0.31 -7.86 -25.78
N LEU A 8 -0.74 -7.46 -25.05
CA LEU A 8 -1.55 -8.32 -24.18
C LEU A 8 -2.38 -9.34 -24.96
N LEU A 9 -2.93 -8.93 -26.09
CA LEU A 9 -3.61 -9.82 -27.04
C LEU A 9 -2.60 -10.73 -27.74
N LEU A 10 -1.37 -10.30 -28.00
CA LEU A 10 -0.28 -11.17 -28.46
C LEU A 10 0.09 -12.22 -27.41
N ALA A 11 0.00 -11.89 -26.11
CA ALA A 11 0.09 -12.87 -25.02
C ALA A 11 -1.13 -13.81 -24.95
N MET A 12 -2.28 -13.44 -25.50
CA MET A 12 -3.45 -14.32 -25.69
C MET A 12 -3.38 -15.14 -26.99
N VAL A 13 -2.63 -14.66 -28.00
CA VAL A 13 -2.38 -15.36 -29.28
C VAL A 13 -1.45 -16.57 -29.10
N THR A 14 -0.93 -16.83 -27.90
CA THR A 14 -0.28 -18.10 -27.53
C THR A 14 -1.26 -19.28 -27.44
N GLY A 15 -2.51 -19.17 -27.91
CA GLY A 15 -3.54 -20.23 -27.91
C GLY A 15 -3.21 -21.51 -28.69
N SER A 16 -1.97 -21.68 -29.17
CA SER A 16 -1.45 -22.94 -29.72
C SER A 16 -0.14 -23.40 -29.05
N ALA A 17 0.28 -22.74 -27.97
CA ALA A 17 1.53 -23.02 -27.30
C ALA A 17 1.30 -24.11 -26.24
N THR A 18 1.58 -25.36 -26.61
CA THR A 18 1.55 -26.50 -25.70
C THR A 18 2.75 -26.43 -24.76
N ALA A 19 2.51 -26.59 -23.46
CA ALA A 19 3.57 -26.68 -22.47
C ALA A 19 4.50 -27.86 -22.79
N VAL A 20 5.78 -27.74 -22.43
CA VAL A 20 6.78 -28.80 -22.65
C VAL A 20 7.36 -29.29 -21.33
N ASP A 21 7.30 -30.59 -21.10
CA ASP A 21 8.02 -31.24 -20.02
C ASP A 21 9.44 -31.59 -20.51
N LEU A 22 10.42 -30.80 -20.08
CA LEU A 22 11.80 -30.97 -20.51
C LEU A 22 12.45 -32.24 -19.96
N GLU A 23 12.04 -32.71 -18.78
CA GLU A 23 12.59 -33.93 -18.18
C GLU A 23 12.11 -35.15 -18.96
N THR A 24 10.79 -35.24 -19.19
CA THR A 24 10.22 -36.29 -20.06
C THR A 24 10.75 -36.19 -21.48
N CYS A 25 10.94 -34.97 -22.02
CA CYS A 25 11.53 -34.78 -23.34
C CYS A 25 12.98 -35.27 -23.41
N LYS A 26 13.81 -34.92 -22.42
CA LYS A 26 15.20 -35.39 -22.30
C LYS A 26 15.25 -36.92 -22.29
N ALA A 27 14.45 -37.57 -21.45
CA ALA A 27 14.39 -39.02 -21.36
C ALA A 27 13.99 -39.68 -22.68
N ASN A 28 13.01 -39.11 -23.39
CA ASN A 28 12.58 -39.60 -24.71
C ASN A 28 13.69 -39.43 -25.76
N VAL A 29 14.31 -38.25 -25.87
CA VAL A 29 15.41 -37.99 -26.82
C VAL A 29 16.59 -38.93 -26.54
N GLN A 30 16.98 -39.12 -25.28
CA GLN A 30 18.06 -40.03 -24.90
C GLN A 30 17.73 -41.47 -25.25
N SER A 31 16.52 -41.96 -24.94
CA SER A 31 16.07 -43.30 -25.30
C SER A 31 16.10 -43.52 -26.82
N ARG A 32 15.70 -42.52 -27.61
CA ARG A 32 15.71 -42.61 -29.07
C ARG A 32 17.11 -42.61 -29.66
N LEU A 33 18.04 -41.85 -29.07
CA LEU A 33 19.47 -41.89 -29.42
C LEU A 33 20.09 -43.26 -29.08
N ASP A 34 19.84 -43.76 -27.86
CA ASP A 34 20.37 -45.04 -27.37
C ASP A 34 19.86 -46.22 -28.24
N ASN A 35 18.60 -46.15 -28.69
CA ASN A 35 18.01 -47.16 -29.57
C ASN A 35 18.31 -46.96 -31.07
N GLY A 36 19.07 -45.92 -31.45
CA GLY A 36 19.43 -45.62 -32.84
C GLY A 36 18.27 -45.12 -33.73
N THR A 37 17.09 -44.86 -33.17
CA THR A 37 15.92 -44.31 -33.89
C THR A 37 16.03 -42.82 -34.20
N LEU A 38 17.03 -42.18 -33.60
CA LEU A 38 17.36 -40.78 -33.79
C LEU A 38 18.87 -40.68 -34.00
N SER A 39 19.29 -40.02 -35.07
CA SER A 39 20.71 -39.85 -35.39
C SER A 39 21.26 -38.62 -34.67
N PRO A 40 22.48 -38.67 -34.09
CA PRO A 40 23.15 -37.49 -33.54
C PRO A 40 23.30 -36.31 -34.52
N LYS A 41 23.20 -36.57 -35.84
CA LYS A 41 23.31 -35.57 -36.91
C LYS A 41 21.96 -35.05 -37.43
N ASP A 42 20.85 -35.44 -36.80
CA ASP A 42 19.53 -35.00 -37.24
C ASP A 42 19.34 -33.49 -37.05
N ALA A 43 18.63 -32.85 -38.00
CA ALA A 43 18.38 -31.41 -38.01
C ALA A 43 17.54 -30.90 -36.82
N ILE A 44 17.02 -31.82 -36.00
CA ILE A 44 16.33 -31.46 -34.75
C ILE A 44 17.30 -30.95 -33.68
N PHE A 45 18.59 -31.33 -33.77
CA PHE A 45 19.63 -30.88 -32.85
C PHE A 45 20.20 -29.55 -33.30
N TYR A 46 20.41 -28.65 -32.35
CA TYR A 46 21.01 -27.35 -32.62
C TYR A 46 22.47 -27.51 -33.08
N PHE A 47 22.84 -26.80 -34.14
CA PHE A 47 24.19 -26.78 -34.68
C PHE A 47 24.90 -25.48 -34.26
N ASN A 48 25.96 -25.61 -33.47
CA ASN A 48 26.69 -24.46 -32.91
C ASN A 48 27.85 -23.95 -33.80
N GLY A 49 27.97 -24.46 -35.03
CA GLY A 49 29.09 -24.18 -35.93
C GLY A 49 30.21 -25.24 -35.89
N SER A 50 30.41 -25.91 -34.75
CA SER A 50 31.40 -26.98 -34.58
C SER A 50 30.81 -28.38 -34.68
N GLY A 51 29.53 -28.54 -34.34
CA GLY A 51 28.84 -29.81 -34.36
C GLY A 51 27.38 -29.67 -33.91
N HIS A 52 26.62 -30.76 -34.06
CA HIS A 52 25.29 -30.87 -33.48
C HIS A 52 25.40 -31.14 -31.96
N MET A 53 24.62 -30.41 -31.17
CA MET A 53 24.55 -30.57 -29.72
C MET A 53 23.62 -31.74 -29.36
N SER A 54 24.10 -32.95 -29.64
CA SER A 54 23.38 -34.22 -29.47
C SER A 54 24.06 -35.15 -28.44
N GLN A 55 25.04 -34.65 -27.69
CA GLN A 55 25.75 -35.42 -26.68
C GLN A 55 24.86 -35.63 -25.45
N ARG A 56 25.00 -36.77 -24.77
CA ARG A 56 24.15 -37.16 -23.63
C ARG A 56 24.08 -36.08 -22.54
N ASP A 57 25.21 -35.42 -22.29
CA ASP A 57 25.40 -34.39 -21.26
C ASP A 57 25.16 -32.96 -21.78
N ASN A 58 24.84 -32.80 -23.07
CA ASN A 58 24.67 -31.50 -23.71
C ASN A 58 23.70 -31.58 -24.89
N LEU A 59 22.44 -31.89 -24.59
CA LEU A 59 21.36 -32.02 -25.56
C LEU A 59 20.68 -30.66 -25.78
N ALA A 60 20.87 -30.08 -26.96
CA ALA A 60 20.15 -28.88 -27.35
C ALA A 60 19.33 -29.10 -28.63
N LEU A 61 18.04 -28.78 -28.56
CA LEU A 61 17.11 -28.91 -29.69
C LEU A 61 16.84 -27.56 -30.36
N THR A 62 16.62 -27.59 -31.66
CA THR A 62 15.97 -26.47 -32.36
C THR A 62 14.51 -26.34 -31.91
N ILE A 63 13.86 -25.20 -32.17
CA ILE A 63 12.44 -25.01 -31.82
C ILE A 63 11.58 -26.10 -32.48
N GLU A 64 11.83 -26.40 -33.75
CA GLU A 64 11.09 -27.42 -34.52
C GLU A 64 11.41 -28.83 -34.02
N GLY A 65 12.65 -29.10 -33.64
CA GLY A 65 13.06 -30.34 -32.99
C GLY A 65 12.33 -30.58 -31.66
N CYS A 66 12.25 -29.55 -30.82
CA CYS A 66 11.52 -29.59 -29.55
C CYS A 66 10.01 -29.83 -29.77
N GLN A 67 9.38 -29.11 -30.70
CA GLN A 67 7.95 -29.26 -30.99
C GLN A 67 7.58 -30.63 -31.57
N SER A 68 8.48 -31.26 -32.34
CA SER A 68 8.25 -32.56 -32.97
C SER A 68 8.59 -33.75 -32.06
N THR A 69 9.53 -33.57 -31.13
CA THR A 69 10.07 -34.69 -30.35
C THR A 69 9.56 -34.72 -28.91
N CYS A 70 9.31 -33.55 -28.30
CA CYS A 70 8.88 -33.51 -26.92
C CYS A 70 7.38 -33.84 -26.81
N PRO A 71 6.99 -34.74 -25.89
CA PRO A 71 5.59 -35.05 -25.67
C PRO A 71 4.85 -33.83 -25.14
N LYS A 72 3.59 -33.71 -25.54
CA LYS A 72 2.66 -32.71 -25.00
C LYS A 72 2.05 -33.28 -23.71
N PRO A 73 2.06 -32.54 -22.58
CA PRO A 73 1.43 -33.00 -21.35
C PRO A 73 -0.07 -33.19 -21.54
N PHE A 74 -0.65 -34.18 -20.85
CA PHE A 74 -2.00 -34.69 -21.08
C PHE A 74 -3.14 -33.68 -20.78
N PHE A 75 -2.83 -32.52 -20.17
CA PHE A 75 -3.77 -31.44 -19.88
C PHE A 75 -3.17 -30.02 -19.95
N ASP A 76 -2.01 -29.85 -20.60
CA ASP A 76 -1.27 -28.56 -20.64
C ASP A 76 -0.89 -27.95 -19.27
N LEU A 77 -1.16 -28.64 -18.14
CA LEU A 77 -0.87 -28.21 -16.78
C LEU A 77 0.20 -29.09 -16.14
N TYR A 78 1.11 -28.48 -15.37
CA TYR A 78 2.16 -29.18 -14.62
C TYR A 78 1.65 -29.69 -13.28
N ASP A 79 2.12 -30.86 -12.84
CA ASP A 79 1.79 -31.42 -11.52
C ASP A 79 2.20 -30.51 -10.36
N ASP A 80 3.27 -29.71 -10.53
CA ASP A 80 3.77 -28.78 -9.52
C ASP A 80 3.14 -27.37 -9.62
N MET A 81 2.13 -27.16 -10.47
CA MET A 81 1.41 -25.90 -10.58
C MET A 81 0.87 -25.42 -9.23
N TRP A 82 0.21 -26.30 -8.48
CA TRP A 82 -0.39 -25.93 -7.19
C TRP A 82 0.66 -25.57 -6.14
N PRO A 83 1.71 -26.38 -5.91
CA PRO A 83 2.84 -25.98 -5.09
C PRO A 83 3.41 -24.62 -5.49
N ARG A 84 3.57 -24.32 -6.80
CA ARG A 84 4.08 -23.01 -7.24
C ARG A 84 3.16 -21.86 -6.84
N LEU A 85 1.86 -21.97 -7.07
CA LEU A 85 0.90 -20.94 -6.70
C LEU A 85 0.85 -20.75 -5.18
N LEU A 86 0.78 -21.85 -4.42
CA LEU A 86 0.70 -21.79 -2.96
C LEU A 86 1.99 -21.24 -2.34
N THR A 87 3.16 -21.59 -2.90
CA THR A 87 4.45 -21.21 -2.32
C THR A 87 4.61 -19.70 -2.25
N TRP A 88 4.27 -18.93 -3.28
CA TRP A 88 4.54 -17.49 -3.27
C TRP A 88 3.35 -16.59 -3.62
N LEU A 89 2.37 -17.05 -4.41
CA LEU A 89 1.21 -16.21 -4.77
C LEU A 89 0.32 -16.00 -3.56
N VAL A 90 0.05 -17.04 -2.76
CA VAL A 90 -0.74 -16.89 -1.53
C VAL A 90 -0.06 -15.91 -0.55
N PRO A 91 1.24 -16.03 -0.21
CA PRO A 91 1.93 -15.01 0.56
C PRO A 91 1.85 -13.60 -0.03
N ALA A 92 1.95 -13.44 -1.36
CA ALA A 92 1.80 -12.14 -2.00
C ALA A 92 0.37 -11.57 -1.83
N LEU A 93 -0.67 -12.40 -1.96
CA LEU A 93 -2.05 -12.01 -1.70
C LEU A 93 -2.27 -11.65 -0.22
N LEU A 94 -1.62 -12.37 0.71
CA LEU A 94 -1.65 -12.03 2.13
C LEU A 94 -0.99 -10.67 2.40
N LEU A 95 0.12 -10.35 1.71
CA LEU A 95 0.73 -9.01 1.77
C LEU A 95 -0.26 -7.94 1.28
N VAL A 96 -0.89 -8.13 0.12
CA VAL A 96 -1.92 -7.21 -0.40
C VAL A 96 -3.06 -7.03 0.61
N GLY A 97 -3.52 -8.12 1.24
CA GLY A 97 -4.56 -8.10 2.26
C GLY A 97 -4.15 -7.34 3.54
N ASN A 98 -2.85 -7.18 3.80
CA ASN A 98 -2.30 -6.43 4.92
C ASN A 98 -1.98 -4.96 4.60
N VAL A 99 -2.21 -4.51 3.37
CA VAL A 99 -2.21 -3.08 3.08
C VAL A 99 -3.35 -2.42 3.85
N HIS A 100 -3.08 -1.28 4.47
CA HIS A 100 -4.08 -0.54 5.24
C HIS A 100 -5.08 0.15 4.29
N ILE A 101 -6.16 -0.56 3.97
CA ILE A 101 -7.23 -0.06 3.08
C ILE A 101 -8.27 0.67 3.94
N PRO A 102 -8.72 1.87 3.55
CA PRO A 102 -9.78 2.56 4.29
C PRO A 102 -11.06 1.71 4.31
N ARG A 103 -11.81 1.79 5.42
CA ARG A 103 -13.13 1.15 5.57
C ARG A 103 -14.21 1.92 4.79
N VAL A 104 -14.03 2.01 3.48
CA VAL A 104 -15.06 2.41 2.53
C VAL A 104 -15.89 1.17 2.16
N GLY A 105 -17.13 1.34 1.70
CA GLY A 105 -18.01 0.22 1.34
C GLY A 105 -17.32 -0.82 0.46
N GLY A 106 -17.78 -2.08 0.48
CA GLY A 106 -17.06 -3.23 -0.08
C GLY A 106 -16.57 -3.04 -1.53
N VAL A 107 -17.36 -2.41 -2.39
CA VAL A 107 -16.99 -2.11 -3.78
C VAL A 107 -15.84 -1.11 -3.87
N ASN A 108 -15.88 -0.04 -3.08
CA ASN A 108 -14.81 0.95 -3.05
C ASN A 108 -13.53 0.36 -2.45
N ARG A 109 -13.65 -0.56 -1.47
CA ARG A 109 -12.51 -1.30 -0.92
C ARG A 109 -11.82 -2.12 -2.01
N PHE A 110 -12.61 -2.81 -2.84
CA PHE A 110 -12.10 -3.53 -4.00
C PHE A 110 -11.42 -2.58 -5.01
N PHE A 111 -12.02 -1.44 -5.32
CA PHE A 111 -11.40 -0.44 -6.20
C PHE A 111 -10.06 0.09 -5.67
N VAL A 112 -9.93 0.29 -4.36
CA VAL A 112 -8.65 0.66 -3.77
C VAL A 112 -7.58 -0.44 -3.95
N VAL A 113 -7.97 -1.71 -3.85
CA VAL A 113 -7.05 -2.83 -4.15
C VAL A 113 -6.67 -2.87 -5.63
N VAL A 114 -7.62 -2.63 -6.53
CA VAL A 114 -7.36 -2.54 -7.97
C VAL A 114 -6.38 -1.39 -8.26
N HIS A 115 -6.59 -0.22 -7.67
CA HIS A 115 -5.66 0.91 -7.77
C HIS A 115 -4.27 0.56 -7.25
N PHE A 116 -4.20 -0.08 -6.08
CA PHE A 116 -2.93 -0.50 -5.48
C PHE A 116 -2.13 -1.46 -6.37
N ILE A 117 -2.80 -2.41 -7.03
CA ILE A 117 -2.15 -3.37 -7.93
C ILE A 117 -1.82 -2.73 -9.30
N GLY A 118 -2.69 -1.86 -9.82
CA GLY A 118 -2.53 -1.23 -11.13
C GLY A 118 -1.60 -0.02 -11.15
N ASP A 119 -1.45 0.68 -10.03
CA ASP A 119 -0.59 1.85 -9.86
C ASP A 119 0.04 1.88 -8.44
N PRO A 120 0.95 0.92 -8.15
CA PRO A 120 1.62 0.86 -6.86
C PRO A 120 2.53 2.06 -6.61
N ILE A 121 3.03 2.71 -7.67
CA ILE A 121 3.85 3.92 -7.56
C ILE A 121 2.98 5.09 -7.06
N ASP A 122 1.82 5.37 -7.68
CA ASP A 122 0.93 6.43 -7.17
C ASP A 122 0.42 6.12 -5.75
N SER A 123 0.20 4.84 -5.45
CA SER A 123 -0.19 4.40 -4.11
C SER A 123 0.87 4.72 -3.06
N MET A 124 2.13 4.32 -3.28
CA MET A 124 3.23 4.65 -2.37
C MET A 124 3.54 6.16 -2.36
N TRP A 125 3.40 6.84 -3.50
CA TRP A 125 3.57 8.30 -3.60
C TRP A 125 2.52 9.05 -2.77
N SER A 126 1.27 8.59 -2.78
CA SER A 126 0.18 9.13 -1.96
C SER A 126 0.47 8.97 -0.47
N LEU A 127 0.94 7.78 -0.06
CA LEU A 127 1.38 7.50 1.31
C LEU A 127 2.54 8.40 1.74
N LEU A 128 3.60 8.50 0.94
CA LEU A 128 4.75 9.37 1.24
C LEU A 128 4.37 10.85 1.28
N THR A 129 3.50 11.30 0.36
CA THR A 129 2.98 12.68 0.36
C THR A 129 2.26 12.98 1.66
N LYS A 130 1.45 12.03 2.14
CA LYS A 130 0.74 12.16 3.41
C LYS A 130 1.68 12.21 4.61
N ALA A 131 2.70 11.36 4.63
CA ALA A 131 3.72 11.40 5.67
C ALA A 131 4.41 12.76 5.74
N GLU A 132 4.73 13.32 4.57
CA GLU A 132 5.35 14.63 4.45
C GLU A 132 4.40 15.76 4.88
N VAL A 133 3.09 15.65 4.60
CA VAL A 133 2.08 16.56 5.16
C VAL A 133 2.13 16.57 6.69
N TRP A 134 2.20 15.40 7.34
CA TRP A 134 2.30 15.32 8.80
C TRP A 134 3.61 15.89 9.34
N ASN A 135 4.74 15.65 8.66
CA ASN A 135 6.02 16.26 9.01
C ASN A 135 5.92 17.80 9.03
N ARG A 136 5.26 18.37 8.02
CA ARG A 136 5.12 19.82 7.89
C ARG A 136 4.16 20.39 8.93
N PHE A 137 3.04 19.72 9.21
CA PHE A 137 2.17 20.13 10.31
C PHE A 137 2.87 20.10 11.65
N TYR A 138 3.67 19.07 11.94
CA TYR A 138 4.45 19.01 13.16
C TYR A 138 5.43 20.17 13.27
N ARG A 139 6.15 20.47 12.18
CA ARG A 139 7.09 21.60 12.13
C ARG A 139 6.41 22.95 12.31
N ILE A 140 5.30 23.20 11.61
CA ILE A 140 4.52 24.44 11.71
C ILE A 140 4.00 24.59 13.14
N ALA A 141 3.43 23.54 13.71
CA ALA A 141 2.97 23.52 15.09
C ALA A 141 4.12 23.79 16.06
N PHE A 142 5.26 23.12 15.90
CA PHE A 142 6.42 23.28 16.76
C PHE A 142 7.00 24.70 16.73
N GLN A 143 6.99 25.37 15.58
CA GLN A 143 7.39 26.77 15.46
C GLN A 143 6.37 27.72 16.08
N GLY A 144 5.08 27.42 15.94
CA GLY A 144 3.99 28.21 16.52
C GLY A 144 3.90 28.08 18.04
N THR A 145 4.32 26.96 18.62
CA THR A 145 4.24 26.79 20.08
C THR A 145 5.37 27.52 20.81
N PRO A 146 5.06 28.31 21.87
CA PRO A 146 6.07 28.99 22.69
C PRO A 146 7.12 28.03 23.27
N PRO A 147 8.38 28.48 23.46
CA PRO A 147 9.41 27.68 24.10
C PRO A 147 9.06 27.36 25.55
N GLY A 148 9.15 26.08 25.93
CA GLY A 148 8.85 25.59 27.27
C GLY A 148 8.82 24.06 27.34
N PRO A 149 8.65 23.47 28.55
CA PRO A 149 8.56 22.02 28.72
C PRO A 149 7.34 21.41 28.01
N GLU A 150 6.27 22.20 27.84
CA GLU A 150 5.04 21.79 27.16
C GLU A 150 5.10 21.97 25.64
N ARG A 151 6.21 22.52 25.09
CA ARG A 151 6.30 22.84 23.66
C ARG A 151 6.08 21.62 22.78
N GLU A 152 6.78 20.53 23.07
CA GLU A 152 6.73 19.34 22.24
C GLU A 152 5.37 18.62 22.32
N PRO A 153 4.80 18.33 23.52
CA PRO A 153 3.46 17.76 23.64
C PRO A 153 2.41 18.58 22.91
N MET A 154 2.45 19.91 23.07
CA MET A 154 1.48 20.81 22.45
C MET A 154 1.62 20.86 20.93
N ALA A 155 2.85 20.95 20.42
CA ALA A 155 3.11 20.88 18.99
C ALA A 155 2.64 19.54 18.38
N ARG A 156 2.80 18.44 19.12
CA ARG A 156 2.34 17.12 18.73
C ARG A 156 0.81 17.06 18.67
N ALA A 157 0.12 17.55 19.70
CA ALA A 157 -1.34 17.60 19.76
C ALA A 157 -1.93 18.43 18.61
N LEU A 158 -1.40 19.64 18.42
CA LEU A 158 -1.82 20.52 17.33
C LEU A 158 -1.58 19.87 15.95
N SER A 159 -0.45 19.21 15.77
CA SER A 159 -0.14 18.47 14.53
C SER A 159 -1.07 17.28 14.30
N ALA A 160 -1.46 16.55 15.34
CA ALA A 160 -2.40 15.45 15.24
C ALA A 160 -3.77 15.95 14.77
N MET A 161 -4.21 17.09 15.32
CA MET A 161 -5.46 17.76 14.92
C MET A 161 -5.44 18.26 13.48
N LEU A 162 -4.38 18.97 13.08
CA LEU A 162 -4.17 19.41 11.69
C LEU A 162 -4.20 18.21 10.73
N SER A 163 -3.51 17.14 11.10
CA SER A 163 -3.45 15.93 10.30
C SER A 163 -4.82 15.25 10.19
N ALA A 164 -5.60 15.17 11.28
CA ALA A 164 -6.96 14.62 11.25
C ALA A 164 -7.91 15.46 10.38
N PHE A 165 -7.83 16.79 10.47
CA PHE A 165 -8.54 17.68 9.54
C PHE A 165 -8.14 17.42 8.09
N GLU A 166 -6.84 17.29 7.80
CA GLU A 166 -6.38 16.98 6.44
C GLU A 166 -6.89 15.62 5.95
N GLU A 167 -6.97 14.60 6.81
CA GLU A 167 -7.53 13.30 6.41
C GLU A 167 -9.01 13.38 6.04
N LEU A 168 -9.77 14.21 6.75
CA LEU A 168 -11.20 14.40 6.50
C LEU A 168 -11.45 15.25 5.26
N THR A 169 -10.62 16.26 5.02
CA THR A 169 -10.82 17.26 3.96
C THR A 169 -10.09 16.94 2.65
N GLY A 170 -8.95 16.24 2.71
CA GLY A 170 -8.06 16.01 1.58
C GLY A 170 -7.29 17.26 1.10
N ASP A 171 -7.47 18.41 1.77
CA ASP A 171 -6.91 19.70 1.33
C ASP A 171 -6.12 20.38 2.44
N MET A 172 -4.80 20.26 2.33
CA MET A 172 -3.86 20.87 3.27
C MET A 172 -4.05 22.39 3.40
N SER A 173 -4.37 23.09 2.28
CA SER A 173 -4.35 24.56 2.22
C SER A 173 -5.47 25.21 3.02
N THR A 174 -6.60 24.52 3.11
CA THR A 174 -7.76 24.98 3.88
C THR A 174 -7.61 24.64 5.35
N VAL A 175 -6.98 23.51 5.69
CA VAL A 175 -6.82 23.01 7.08
C VAL A 175 -6.26 24.07 8.02
N GLN A 176 -5.16 24.74 7.66
CA GLN A 176 -4.55 25.75 8.55
C GLN A 176 -5.49 26.94 8.77
N ARG A 177 -6.17 27.40 7.71
CA ARG A 177 -7.08 28.55 7.78
C ARG A 177 -8.31 28.22 8.63
N GLU A 178 -8.89 27.05 8.44
CA GLU A 178 -10.06 26.62 9.21
C GLU A 178 -9.68 26.40 10.68
N LEU A 179 -8.51 25.81 10.98
CA LEU A 179 -8.07 25.65 12.37
C LEU A 179 -7.82 27.00 13.05
N ASN A 180 -7.15 27.93 12.37
CA ASN A 180 -6.94 29.29 12.91
C ASN A 180 -8.27 30.01 13.15
N ALA A 181 -9.25 29.85 12.26
CA ALA A 181 -10.58 30.42 12.45
C ALA A 181 -11.28 29.83 13.69
N ILE A 182 -11.19 28.51 13.89
CA ILE A 182 -11.74 27.83 15.06
C ILE A 182 -11.06 28.31 16.35
N MET A 183 -9.72 28.32 16.37
CA MET A 183 -8.97 28.74 17.56
C MET A 183 -9.21 30.21 17.91
N SER A 184 -9.29 31.10 16.92
CA SER A 184 -9.56 32.53 17.17
C SER A 184 -10.99 32.79 17.65
N GLU A 185 -11.99 32.06 17.12
CA GLU A 185 -13.38 32.17 17.59
C GLU A 185 -13.53 31.64 19.03
N SER A 186 -12.88 30.52 19.35
CA SER A 186 -12.96 29.88 20.67
C SER A 186 -12.10 30.55 21.73
N GLY A 187 -10.95 31.11 21.36
CA GLY A 187 -10.07 31.84 22.28
C GLY A 187 -10.72 33.09 22.87
N ALA A 188 -11.80 33.60 22.26
CA ALA A 188 -12.61 34.68 22.84
C ALA A 188 -13.54 34.21 23.99
N ARG A 189 -13.74 32.89 24.14
CA ARG A 189 -14.72 32.31 25.09
C ARG A 189 -14.10 31.43 26.17
N LEU A 190 -13.04 30.70 25.85
CA LEU A 190 -12.39 29.75 26.74
C LEU A 190 -11.09 30.34 27.30
N SER A 191 -10.71 29.92 28.50
CA SER A 191 -9.36 30.19 29.01
C SER A 191 -8.33 29.45 28.14
N SER A 192 -7.09 29.93 28.11
CA SER A 192 -6.00 29.24 27.39
C SER A 192 -5.77 27.84 27.94
N GLU A 193 -5.89 27.65 29.25
CA GLU A 193 -5.72 26.35 29.92
C GLU A 193 -6.80 25.35 29.52
N ASP A 194 -8.07 25.78 29.46
CA ASP A 194 -9.17 24.93 29.01
C ASP A 194 -9.01 24.54 27.54
N LEU A 195 -8.58 25.50 26.69
CA LEU A 195 -8.35 25.25 25.28
C LEU A 195 -7.23 24.22 25.06
N ASP A 196 -6.13 24.38 25.80
CA ASP A 196 -4.99 23.49 25.76
C ASP A 196 -5.36 22.08 26.24
N TYR A 197 -6.15 21.97 27.32
CA TYR A 197 -6.67 20.70 27.82
C TYR A 197 -7.55 20.00 26.78
N ILE A 198 -8.53 20.69 26.20
CA ILE A 198 -9.45 20.12 25.19
C ILE A 198 -8.67 19.66 23.95
N LEU A 199 -7.68 20.44 23.52
CA LEU A 199 -6.83 20.12 22.38
C LEU A 199 -6.01 18.83 22.65
N MET A 200 -5.39 18.74 23.82
CA MET A 200 -4.59 17.58 24.23
C MET A 200 -5.44 16.32 24.38
N GLU A 201 -6.59 16.39 25.06
CA GLU A 201 -7.53 15.27 25.22
C GLU A 201 -7.98 14.75 23.85
N THR A 202 -8.35 15.66 22.94
CA THR A 202 -8.80 15.27 21.60
C THR A 202 -7.66 14.65 20.79
N ALA A 203 -6.45 15.20 20.87
CA ALA A 203 -5.31 14.65 20.18
C ALA A 203 -4.96 13.24 20.67
N ASP A 204 -5.03 13.01 21.98
CA ASP A 204 -4.81 11.69 22.60
C ASP A 204 -5.86 10.67 22.10
N GLU A 205 -7.14 11.04 22.10
CA GLU A 205 -8.22 10.22 21.53
C GLU A 205 -7.98 9.89 20.03
N LEU A 206 -7.49 10.86 19.25
CA LEU A 206 -7.14 10.63 17.85
C LEU A 206 -5.98 9.65 17.70
N VAL A 207 -4.93 9.82 18.49
CA VAL A 207 -3.74 8.95 18.45
C VAL A 207 -4.12 7.52 18.83
N ASP A 208 -4.90 7.32 19.89
CA ASP A 208 -5.32 6.01 20.35
C ASP A 208 -6.36 5.33 19.45
N SER A 209 -7.13 6.10 18.69
CA SER A 209 -8.08 5.54 17.73
C SER A 209 -7.43 4.92 16.47
N ARG A 210 -6.10 4.99 16.34
CA ARG A 210 -5.33 4.40 15.23
C ARG A 210 -4.89 2.97 15.53
N SER A 211 -5.02 2.10 14.53
CA SER A 211 -4.68 0.68 14.69
C SER A 211 -3.21 0.40 14.39
N ASN A 212 -2.45 -0.10 15.37
CA ASN A 212 -1.10 -0.59 15.14
C ASN A 212 -1.11 -2.07 14.71
N GLU A 213 -0.82 -2.32 13.43
CA GLU A 213 -0.83 -3.67 12.84
C GLU A 213 0.59 -4.11 12.41
N VAL A 214 1.62 -3.52 13.01
CA VAL A 214 3.03 -3.80 12.68
C VAL A 214 3.38 -5.26 12.95
N LEU A 215 2.94 -5.86 14.07
CA LEU A 215 3.23 -7.27 14.36
C LEU A 215 2.64 -8.20 13.30
N ARG A 216 1.37 -8.00 12.93
CA ARG A 216 0.70 -8.76 11.86
C ARG A 216 1.45 -8.61 10.53
N THR A 217 1.90 -7.39 10.23
CA THR A 217 2.71 -7.09 9.05
C THR A 217 4.03 -7.85 9.04
N VAL A 218 4.76 -7.86 10.15
CA VAL A 218 6.03 -8.58 10.28
C VAL A 218 5.82 -10.07 10.06
N LEU A 219 4.78 -10.68 10.65
CA LEU A 219 4.47 -12.10 10.44
C LEU A 219 4.21 -12.44 8.97
N VAL A 220 3.48 -11.58 8.25
CA VAL A 220 3.17 -11.79 6.82
C VAL A 220 4.42 -11.62 5.95
N ILE A 221 5.31 -10.69 6.30
CA ILE A 221 6.60 -10.51 5.63
C ILE A 221 7.50 -11.72 5.87
N VAL A 222 7.61 -12.22 7.11
CA VAL A 222 8.36 -13.44 7.42
C VAL A 222 7.82 -14.63 6.64
N ASN A 223 6.50 -14.77 6.55
CA ASN A 223 5.87 -15.82 5.73
C ASN A 223 6.23 -15.69 4.24
N TYR A 224 6.24 -14.48 3.69
CA TYR A 224 6.69 -14.23 2.31
C TYR A 224 8.18 -14.52 2.11
N LEU A 225 9.04 -14.17 3.06
CA LEU A 225 10.47 -14.48 3.00
C LEU A 225 10.73 -15.97 3.09
N TRP A 226 9.99 -16.68 3.96
CA TRP A 226 10.05 -18.13 4.06
C TRP A 226 9.64 -18.81 2.75
N ALA A 227 8.59 -18.31 2.10
CA ALA A 227 8.18 -18.72 0.77
C ALA A 227 9.26 -18.52 -0.30
N VAL A 228 9.96 -17.39 -0.28
CA VAL A 228 11.11 -17.14 -1.17
C VAL A 228 12.26 -18.10 -0.88
N LEU A 229 12.54 -18.40 0.39
CA LEU A 229 13.55 -19.41 0.78
C LEU A 229 13.16 -20.81 0.32
N GLY A 230 11.90 -21.21 0.48
CA GLY A 230 11.36 -22.43 -0.11
C GLY A 230 11.49 -22.43 -1.63
N ALA A 231 11.45 -21.25 -2.27
CA ALA A 231 11.67 -21.14 -3.70
C ALA A 231 13.13 -21.45 -4.11
N LEU A 232 14.09 -21.13 -3.25
CA LEU A 232 15.54 -21.30 -3.45
C LEU A 232 16.06 -22.67 -3.02
N VAL A 233 15.48 -23.26 -1.97
CA VAL A 233 15.97 -24.50 -1.35
C VAL A 233 15.03 -25.65 -1.70
N PRO A 234 15.41 -26.56 -2.64
CA PRO A 234 14.56 -27.68 -3.05
C PRO A 234 14.14 -28.59 -1.90
N GLN A 235 14.98 -28.72 -0.86
CA GLN A 235 14.67 -29.51 0.34
C GLN A 235 13.48 -28.94 1.12
N ILE A 236 13.24 -27.64 1.03
CA ILE A 236 12.12 -26.95 1.69
C ILE A 236 10.91 -26.87 0.74
N GLY A 237 11.13 -26.46 -0.51
CA GLY A 237 10.06 -26.20 -1.48
C GLY A 237 9.63 -27.38 -2.35
N GLY A 238 10.23 -28.57 -2.15
CA GLY A 238 10.01 -29.76 -2.96
C GLY A 238 10.89 -29.84 -4.23
N ALA A 239 10.94 -31.04 -4.82
CA ALA A 239 11.61 -31.27 -6.10
C ALA A 239 10.99 -30.41 -7.20
N GLN A 240 11.83 -29.79 -8.03
CA GLN A 240 11.39 -28.84 -9.04
C GLN A 240 11.45 -29.48 -10.42
N THR A 241 10.28 -29.71 -11.02
CA THR A 241 10.17 -30.18 -12.42
C THR A 241 10.45 -29.08 -13.44
N SER A 242 10.42 -27.79 -13.02
CA SER A 242 10.80 -26.66 -13.87
C SER A 242 12.02 -25.89 -13.37
N GLN A 243 12.55 -25.04 -14.23
CA GLN A 243 13.67 -24.16 -13.88
C GLN A 243 13.30 -23.15 -12.76
N PRO A 244 14.07 -23.09 -11.67
CA PRO A 244 13.82 -22.22 -10.52
C PRO A 244 13.74 -20.73 -10.89
N GLY A 245 14.51 -20.29 -11.88
CA GLY A 245 14.66 -18.88 -12.22
C GLY A 245 13.35 -18.17 -12.53
N GLY A 246 12.39 -18.84 -13.21
CA GLY A 246 11.08 -18.23 -13.46
C GLY A 246 10.25 -17.99 -12.21
N ARG A 247 10.26 -18.97 -11.29
CA ARG A 247 9.54 -18.88 -10.00
C ARG A 247 10.16 -17.79 -9.13
N ILE A 248 11.47 -17.85 -8.94
CA ILE A 248 12.22 -16.90 -8.11
C ILE A 248 12.11 -15.50 -8.71
N GLY A 249 12.27 -15.35 -10.03
CA GLY A 249 12.13 -14.07 -10.71
C GLY A 249 10.73 -13.47 -10.57
N THR A 250 9.67 -14.28 -10.69
CA THR A 250 8.29 -13.81 -10.48
C THR A 250 8.04 -13.41 -9.02
N ALA A 251 8.55 -14.19 -8.07
CA ALA A 251 8.48 -13.82 -6.65
C ALA A 251 9.21 -12.50 -6.39
N MET A 252 10.44 -12.33 -6.91
CA MET A 252 11.20 -11.09 -6.81
C MET A 252 10.52 -9.92 -7.52
N PHE A 253 9.82 -10.14 -8.63
CA PHE A 253 9.02 -9.10 -9.28
C PHE A 253 7.93 -8.56 -8.33
N LEU A 254 7.38 -9.39 -7.45
CA LEU A 254 6.36 -9.00 -6.46
C LEU A 254 6.93 -8.53 -5.13
N SER A 255 8.24 -8.58 -4.92
CA SER A 255 8.86 -8.26 -3.63
C SER A 255 8.64 -6.80 -3.19
N TRP A 256 8.37 -5.88 -4.12
CA TRP A 256 8.00 -4.49 -3.80
C TRP A 256 6.79 -4.38 -2.85
N LEU A 257 5.92 -5.41 -2.81
CA LEU A 257 4.81 -5.51 -1.86
C LEU A 257 5.30 -5.40 -0.40
N VAL A 258 6.48 -5.93 -0.08
CA VAL A 258 7.09 -5.83 1.25
C VAL A 258 7.26 -4.37 1.63
N THR A 259 7.87 -3.56 0.75
CA THR A 259 8.06 -2.12 1.01
C THR A 259 6.73 -1.38 1.10
N ALA A 260 5.79 -1.68 0.21
CA ALA A 260 4.48 -1.04 0.19
C ALA A 260 3.66 -1.32 1.45
N VAL A 261 3.65 -2.57 1.93
CA VAL A 261 2.94 -2.98 3.15
C VAL A 261 3.61 -2.38 4.38
N LEU A 262 4.94 -2.39 4.47
CA LEU A 262 5.67 -1.72 5.55
C LEU A 262 5.36 -0.22 5.61
N LEU A 263 5.39 0.45 4.45
CA LEU A 263 5.06 1.87 4.34
C LEU A 263 3.62 2.16 4.77
N SER A 264 2.66 1.37 4.27
CA SER A 264 1.24 1.50 4.60
C SER A 264 0.98 1.30 6.09
N ASN A 265 1.55 0.25 6.69
CA ASN A 265 1.40 -0.02 8.12
C ASN A 265 2.21 0.94 9.00
N THR A 266 3.23 1.61 8.47
CA THR A 266 3.97 2.65 9.20
C THR A 266 3.12 3.88 9.43
N LEU A 267 2.37 4.30 8.40
CA LEU A 267 1.48 5.46 8.54
C LEU A 267 0.28 5.15 9.41
N SER A 268 -0.15 3.88 9.43
CA SER A 268 -1.40 3.47 10.06
C SER A 268 -2.60 4.24 9.46
N GLY A 269 -3.80 3.81 9.81
CA GLY A 269 -4.98 4.65 9.66
C GLY A 269 -5.85 4.57 10.89
N PHE A 270 -6.91 5.34 10.88
CA PHE A 270 -7.96 5.23 11.89
C PHE A 270 -8.68 3.89 11.73
N THR A 271 -8.98 3.24 12.85
CA THR A 271 -9.81 2.02 12.90
C THR A 271 -11.11 2.20 12.11
N SER A 272 -11.70 3.39 12.18
CA SER A 272 -12.79 3.84 11.33
C SER A 272 -12.68 5.33 11.12
N ARG A 273 -12.97 5.79 9.90
CA ARG A 273 -13.05 7.24 9.63
C ARG A 273 -14.20 7.92 10.34
N ARG A 274 -15.26 7.15 10.63
CA ARG A 274 -16.35 7.62 11.49
C ARG A 274 -15.85 7.95 12.89
N THR A 275 -14.85 7.22 13.39
CA THR A 275 -14.23 7.49 14.70
C THR A 275 -13.50 8.84 14.66
N CYS A 276 -12.62 9.05 13.67
CA CYS A 276 -11.95 10.35 13.50
C CYS A 276 -12.97 11.50 13.36
N LEU A 277 -13.99 11.34 12.50
CA LEU A 277 -15.05 12.35 12.35
C LEU A 277 -15.78 12.64 13.67
N ARG A 278 -16.14 11.61 14.43
CA ARG A 278 -16.83 11.77 15.73
C ARG A 278 -15.96 12.49 16.77
N ILE A 279 -14.66 12.16 16.83
CA ILE A 279 -13.73 12.82 17.74
C ILE A 279 -13.60 14.31 17.36
N MET A 280 -13.43 14.61 16.06
CA MET A 280 -13.36 15.98 15.57
C MET A 280 -14.67 16.76 15.76
N GLU A 281 -15.82 16.10 15.63
CA GLU A 281 -17.14 16.66 15.96
C GLU A 281 -17.27 17.01 17.42
N ARG A 282 -16.84 16.11 18.31
CA ARG A 282 -16.88 16.33 19.76
C ARG A 282 -16.01 17.53 20.12
N TYR A 283 -14.77 17.57 19.65
CA TYR A 283 -13.86 18.71 19.82
C TYR A 283 -14.53 20.03 19.44
N TYR A 284 -15.11 20.07 18.24
CA TYR A 284 -15.76 21.27 17.73
C TYR A 284 -16.98 21.70 18.57
N ARG A 285 -17.81 20.75 19.01
CA ARG A 285 -18.97 21.03 19.87
C ARG A 285 -18.54 21.59 21.22
N THR A 286 -17.51 21.00 21.83
CA THR A 286 -16.93 21.45 23.10
C THR A 286 -16.44 22.90 22.96
N LEU A 287 -15.69 23.19 21.89
CA LEU A 287 -15.16 24.52 21.61
C LEU A 287 -16.22 25.62 21.42
N ARG A 288 -17.42 25.27 20.92
CA ARG A 288 -18.51 26.23 20.72
C ARG A 288 -19.49 26.34 21.87
N GLY A 289 -19.36 25.50 22.90
CA GLY A 289 -20.35 25.39 23.98
C GLY A 289 -21.74 25.00 23.47
N GLN A 290 -21.82 24.30 22.33
CA GLN A 290 -23.11 23.89 21.75
C GLN A 290 -23.63 22.61 22.40
N LYS A 291 -24.95 22.53 22.59
CA LYS A 291 -25.63 21.33 23.10
C LYS A 291 -25.49 20.15 22.12
N ARG A 292 -25.65 18.93 22.66
CA ARG A 292 -25.30 17.63 22.07
C ARG A 292 -25.85 17.33 20.67
N ASP A 293 -26.84 18.07 20.16
CA ASP A 293 -27.61 17.70 18.97
C ASP A 293 -27.18 18.40 17.66
N ALA A 294 -26.18 19.29 17.68
CA ALA A 294 -25.70 19.97 16.48
C ALA A 294 -24.56 19.20 15.80
N HIS A 295 -24.84 18.51 14.70
CA HIS A 295 -23.79 17.97 13.82
C HIS A 295 -23.23 19.09 12.92
N PHE A 296 -21.93 19.37 13.03
CA PHE A 296 -21.30 20.51 12.34
C PHE A 296 -20.74 20.17 10.95
N PHE A 297 -20.06 19.03 10.81
CA PHE A 297 -19.52 18.57 9.53
C PHE A 297 -20.57 18.34 8.43
N PRO A 298 -21.83 17.91 8.72
CA PRO A 298 -22.86 17.85 7.68
C PRO A 298 -23.29 19.21 7.11
N ASN A 299 -23.05 20.31 7.84
CA ASN A 299 -23.57 21.64 7.50
C ASN A 299 -22.47 22.67 7.17
N SER A 300 -21.21 22.27 6.97
CA SER A 300 -20.21 23.14 6.38
C SER A 300 -20.47 23.20 4.87
N PRO A 301 -21.09 24.28 4.33
CA PRO A 301 -21.28 24.41 2.90
C PRO A 301 -19.94 24.43 2.16
N ARG A 302 -18.78 24.60 2.81
CA ARG A 302 -17.47 24.51 2.14
C ARG A 302 -16.94 23.08 2.03
N LEU A 303 -17.11 22.25 3.06
CA LEU A 303 -16.70 20.84 3.02
C LEU A 303 -17.67 20.00 2.19
N VAL A 304 -18.95 20.35 2.20
CA VAL A 304 -19.98 19.72 1.35
C VAL A 304 -20.07 20.37 -0.04
N SER A 305 -19.74 21.66 -0.26
CA SER A 305 -19.77 22.23 -1.63
C SER A 305 -18.61 21.86 -2.53
N LEU A 306 -17.46 21.50 -1.98
CA LEU A 306 -16.37 20.92 -2.77
C LEU A 306 -16.76 19.55 -3.37
N SER A 307 -17.72 18.83 -2.77
CA SER A 307 -18.34 17.63 -3.36
C SER A 307 -19.66 17.91 -4.10
N SER A 308 -20.44 18.93 -3.70
CA SER A 308 -21.75 19.25 -4.30
C SER A 308 -21.69 20.08 -5.58
N TRP A 309 -20.54 20.68 -5.92
CA TRP A 309 -20.36 21.44 -7.17
C TRP A 309 -20.50 20.60 -8.45
N VAL A 310 -20.47 19.26 -8.35
CA VAL A 310 -20.72 18.36 -9.49
C VAL A 310 -22.19 17.89 -9.59
N PHE A 311 -23.03 18.10 -8.57
CA PHE A 311 -24.41 17.58 -8.56
C PHE A 311 -25.56 18.59 -8.45
N SER A 312 -25.32 19.89 -8.39
CA SER A 312 -26.43 20.86 -8.34
C SER A 312 -26.44 21.87 -9.49
N LYS A 313 -26.83 21.39 -10.68
CA LYS A 313 -27.52 22.24 -11.67
C LYS A 313 -29.04 22.04 -11.72
N LYS A 314 -29.60 21.14 -10.90
CA LYS A 314 -31.05 21.08 -10.70
C LYS A 314 -31.39 21.51 -9.28
N LYS A 315 -31.63 22.82 -9.15
CA LYS A 315 -32.50 23.41 -8.10
C LYS A 315 -33.75 22.53 -7.97
N LYS A 316 -33.77 21.59 -7.02
CA LYS A 316 -35.03 21.09 -6.48
C LYS A 316 -35.19 21.71 -5.11
N LYS A 317 -36.35 22.34 -4.97
CA LYS A 317 -36.79 23.10 -3.80
C LYS A 317 -36.64 22.26 -2.53
N ALA A 318 -36.36 23.00 -1.47
CA ALA A 318 -36.17 22.61 -0.09
C ALA A 318 -37.20 21.60 0.45
N THR A 319 -36.88 21.07 1.64
CA THR A 319 -37.63 20.11 2.47
C THR A 319 -37.50 18.63 2.10
N ALA A 320 -36.28 18.15 1.91
CA ALA A 320 -35.94 16.80 2.34
C ALA A 320 -34.65 16.86 3.16
N THR A 321 -34.77 16.55 4.45
CA THR A 321 -33.71 16.34 5.43
C THR A 321 -32.93 15.07 5.04
N ILE A 322 -32.24 15.13 3.91
CA ILE A 322 -31.43 14.03 3.37
C ILE A 322 -30.08 14.04 4.09
N SER A 323 -29.67 12.83 4.51
CA SER A 323 -28.50 12.49 5.32
C SER A 323 -27.19 12.91 4.67
N THR A 324 -26.78 14.15 4.94
CA THR A 324 -25.48 14.74 4.64
C THR A 324 -24.27 13.90 5.10
N ASP A 325 -24.45 13.00 6.07
CA ASP A 325 -23.39 12.10 6.56
C ASP A 325 -23.10 10.95 5.59
N ASP A 326 -24.11 10.42 4.90
CA ASP A 326 -23.93 9.33 3.92
C ASP A 326 -23.17 9.84 2.69
N ASP A 327 -23.45 11.08 2.27
CA ASP A 327 -22.77 11.75 1.15
C ASP A 327 -21.26 11.96 1.42
N PHE A 328 -20.87 12.30 2.65
CA PHE A 328 -19.46 12.50 2.98
C PHE A 328 -18.69 11.19 2.93
N ILE A 329 -19.16 10.15 3.63
CA ILE A 329 -18.49 8.85 3.69
C ILE A 329 -18.39 8.22 2.30
N ASP A 330 -19.45 8.33 1.50
CA ASP A 330 -19.45 7.81 0.14
C ASP A 330 -18.50 8.59 -0.78
N SER A 331 -18.23 9.88 -0.50
CA SER A 331 -17.33 10.72 -1.30
C SER A 331 -15.83 10.53 -1.06
N GLN A 332 -15.48 9.81 0.01
CA GLN A 332 -14.08 9.59 0.40
C GLN A 332 -13.18 8.97 -0.68
N PRO A 333 -13.64 8.04 -1.53
CA PRO A 333 -12.81 7.47 -2.58
C PRO A 333 -12.28 8.52 -3.57
N TRP A 334 -13.05 9.57 -3.86
CA TRP A 334 -12.72 10.51 -4.94
C TRP A 334 -12.33 11.92 -4.47
N ASN A 335 -12.49 12.24 -3.18
CA ASN A 335 -11.99 13.49 -2.61
C ASN A 335 -10.48 13.44 -2.27
N GLY A 336 -9.81 12.31 -2.54
CA GLY A 336 -8.37 12.13 -2.26
C GLY A 336 -8.05 11.83 -0.80
N SER A 337 -9.07 11.56 0.02
CA SER A 337 -8.85 11.19 1.41
C SER A 337 -8.30 9.76 1.53
N VAL A 338 -8.57 8.85 0.57
CA VAL A 338 -8.01 7.49 0.54
C VAL A 338 -6.48 7.51 0.60
N TYR A 339 -5.91 6.76 1.55
CA TYR A 339 -4.46 6.79 1.81
C TYR A 339 -3.59 6.46 0.59
N SER A 340 -4.07 5.54 -0.26
CA SER A 340 -3.39 5.12 -1.48
C SER A 340 -3.77 5.92 -2.71
N TYR A 341 -4.69 6.89 -2.65
CA TYR A 341 -5.06 7.69 -3.82
C TYR A 341 -5.25 9.15 -3.46
N ARG A 342 -4.37 9.99 -4.02
CA ARG A 342 -4.42 11.45 -3.85
C ARG A 342 -4.20 12.15 -5.20
N PRO A 343 -5.25 12.64 -5.88
CA PRO A 343 -5.10 13.24 -7.21
C PRO A 343 -4.23 14.50 -7.19
N HIS A 344 -4.22 15.22 -6.08
CA HIS A 344 -3.43 16.45 -5.91
C HIS A 344 -2.30 16.24 -4.91
N LYS A 345 -1.09 15.99 -5.42
CA LYS A 345 0.14 15.83 -4.64
C LYS A 345 0.76 17.19 -4.22
N ARG A 346 -0.09 18.17 -3.91
CA ARG A 346 0.33 19.51 -3.50
C ARG A 346 0.74 19.50 -2.04
N LEU A 347 1.88 20.12 -1.74
CA LEU A 347 2.43 20.24 -0.39
C LEU A 347 2.60 21.74 -0.06
N ILE A 348 2.14 22.18 1.11
CA ILE A 348 2.38 23.53 1.62
C ILE A 348 3.81 23.65 2.11
N ARG A 349 4.50 24.73 1.80
CA ARG A 349 5.85 24.96 2.35
C ARG A 349 5.77 25.25 3.84
N SER A 350 6.55 24.52 4.65
CA SER A 350 6.68 24.78 6.08
C SER A 350 7.54 26.01 6.39
N GLY A 351 8.29 26.51 5.39
CA GLY A 351 9.25 27.61 5.57
C GLY A 351 10.58 27.16 6.18
N LEU A 352 10.73 25.87 6.51
CA LEU A 352 11.95 25.30 7.08
C LEU A 352 12.84 24.64 6.04
N ALA A 353 14.14 24.60 6.35
CA ALA A 353 15.05 23.71 5.66
C ALA A 353 14.57 22.25 5.82
N HIS A 354 14.66 21.44 4.77
CA HIS A 354 14.27 20.01 4.70
C HIS A 354 12.80 19.69 4.35
N ASP A 355 12.11 20.52 3.58
CA ASP A 355 10.86 20.13 2.93
C ASP A 355 11.15 19.26 1.68
N TRP A 356 10.59 18.06 1.63
CA TRP A 356 10.79 17.16 0.48
C TRP A 356 9.87 17.55 -0.68
N SER A 357 10.43 17.70 -1.88
CA SER A 357 9.58 18.04 -3.03
C SER A 357 8.75 16.83 -3.48
N PRO A 358 7.57 17.04 -4.09
CA PRO A 358 6.75 15.94 -4.61
C PRO A 358 7.49 15.02 -5.59
N ALA A 359 8.45 15.55 -6.35
CA ALA A 359 9.27 14.77 -7.27
C ALA A 359 10.23 13.80 -6.55
N HIS A 360 10.82 14.22 -5.42
CA HIS A 360 11.65 13.32 -4.62
C HIS A 360 10.82 12.17 -4.06
N LEU A 361 9.60 12.46 -3.58
CA LEU A 361 8.69 11.43 -3.08
C LEU A 361 8.25 10.46 -4.19
N LEU A 362 8.06 10.96 -5.42
CA LEU A 362 7.77 10.13 -6.59
C LEU A 362 8.94 9.18 -6.92
N LEU A 363 10.17 9.70 -6.99
CA LEU A 363 11.36 8.88 -7.25
C LEU A 363 11.52 7.80 -6.18
N LEU A 364 11.32 8.17 -4.91
CA LEU A 364 11.39 7.23 -3.80
C LEU A 364 10.30 6.16 -3.87
N SER A 365 9.07 6.53 -4.27
CA SER A 365 7.97 5.57 -4.48
C SER A 365 8.19 4.63 -5.67
N ALA A 366 8.92 5.06 -6.70
CA ALA A 366 9.22 4.24 -7.87
C ALA A 366 10.36 3.24 -7.62
N ALA A 367 11.29 3.56 -6.72
CA ALA A 367 12.50 2.76 -6.47
C ALA A 367 12.21 1.28 -6.13
N PRO A 368 11.27 0.91 -5.24
CA PRO A 368 10.99 -0.50 -4.95
C PRO A 368 10.51 -1.30 -6.18
N ILE A 369 9.71 -0.67 -7.05
CA ILE A 369 9.21 -1.30 -8.28
C ILE A 369 10.36 -1.53 -9.27
N ILE A 370 11.22 -0.52 -9.44
CA ILE A 370 12.37 -0.61 -10.35
C ILE A 370 13.37 -1.66 -9.85
N ILE A 371 13.69 -1.68 -8.55
CA ILE A 371 14.56 -2.68 -7.93
C ILE A 371 14.00 -4.09 -8.16
N ALA A 372 12.71 -4.31 -7.83
CA ALA A 372 12.05 -5.60 -8.03
C ALA A 372 12.06 -6.04 -9.49
N ALA A 373 11.76 -5.14 -10.43
CA ALA A 373 11.72 -5.42 -11.86
C ALA A 373 13.11 -5.74 -12.44
N VAL A 374 14.14 -4.98 -12.07
CA VAL A 374 15.53 -5.22 -12.51
C VAL A 374 16.02 -6.55 -11.96
N SER A 375 15.83 -6.83 -10.67
CA SER A 375 16.23 -8.11 -10.08
C SER A 375 15.50 -9.30 -10.72
N ALA A 376 14.18 -9.18 -10.95
CA ALA A 376 13.40 -10.20 -11.65
C ALA A 376 13.91 -10.42 -13.08
N PHE A 377 14.16 -9.35 -13.83
CA PHE A 377 14.70 -9.40 -15.18
C PHE A 377 16.04 -10.12 -15.21
N VAL A 378 16.97 -9.77 -14.32
CA VAL A 378 18.31 -10.39 -14.25
C VAL A 378 18.19 -11.88 -13.91
N ILE A 379 17.38 -12.25 -12.91
CA ILE A 379 17.18 -13.67 -12.54
C ILE A 379 16.60 -14.48 -13.71
N ILE A 380 15.64 -13.90 -14.45
CA ILE A 380 15.01 -14.56 -15.59
C ILE A 380 15.91 -14.55 -16.83
N TRP A 381 16.82 -13.58 -16.96
CA TRP A 381 17.80 -13.52 -18.04
C TRP A 381 18.85 -14.64 -17.90
N PHE A 382 19.30 -14.91 -16.67
CA PHE A 382 20.24 -15.98 -16.34
C PHE A 382 19.53 -17.34 -16.17
N THR A 383 18.59 -17.65 -17.05
CA THR A 383 18.16 -19.02 -17.29
C THR A 383 19.15 -19.71 -18.23
N PRO A 384 19.30 -21.05 -18.16
CA PRO A 384 20.24 -21.80 -19.00
C PRO A 384 20.22 -21.46 -20.50
N THR A 385 19.04 -21.18 -21.04
CA THR A 385 18.92 -20.57 -22.36
C THR A 385 19.05 -19.04 -22.25
N ILE A 386 20.29 -18.54 -22.14
CA ILE A 386 20.57 -17.09 -22.01
C ILE A 386 19.94 -16.30 -23.16
N GLY A 387 18.97 -15.43 -22.85
CA GLY A 387 18.34 -14.54 -23.84
C GLY A 387 16.97 -14.00 -23.45
N LEU A 388 16.32 -13.31 -24.38
CA LEU A 388 14.96 -12.81 -24.24
C LEU A 388 13.96 -13.92 -24.56
N GLY A 389 13.38 -14.50 -23.50
CA GLY A 389 12.21 -15.39 -23.60
C GLY A 389 10.89 -14.65 -23.37
N CYS A 390 9.78 -15.39 -23.42
CA CYS A 390 8.45 -14.82 -23.13
C CYS A 390 8.36 -14.23 -21.70
N ARG A 391 9.05 -14.86 -20.74
CA ARG A 391 9.07 -14.40 -19.34
C ARG A 391 9.71 -13.02 -19.20
N THR A 392 10.87 -12.84 -19.82
CA THR A 392 11.58 -11.57 -19.82
C THR A 392 10.76 -10.46 -20.47
N LEU A 393 10.08 -10.77 -21.60
CA LEU A 393 9.22 -9.81 -22.28
C LEU A 393 8.06 -9.34 -21.42
N TRP A 394 7.38 -10.23 -20.69
CA TRP A 394 6.30 -9.79 -19.83
C TRP A 394 6.81 -8.96 -18.65
N VAL A 395 7.96 -9.30 -18.06
CA VAL A 395 8.57 -8.49 -16.98
C VAL A 395 8.85 -7.07 -17.48
N ILE A 396 9.45 -6.93 -18.66
CA ILE A 396 9.68 -5.62 -19.29
C ILE A 396 8.36 -4.89 -19.54
N GLY A 397 7.39 -5.57 -20.16
CA GLY A 397 6.09 -4.99 -20.50
C GLY A 397 5.31 -4.51 -19.28
N LEU A 398 5.25 -5.32 -18.22
CA LEU A 398 4.61 -4.95 -16.96
C LEU A 398 5.35 -3.80 -16.28
N ASN A 399 6.68 -3.82 -16.23
CA ASN A 399 7.46 -2.74 -15.64
C ASN A 399 7.21 -1.40 -16.36
N ILE A 400 7.22 -1.39 -17.69
CA ILE A 400 6.86 -0.20 -18.48
C ILE A 400 5.43 0.25 -18.15
N GLY A 401 4.48 -0.69 -18.09
CA GLY A 401 3.10 -0.40 -17.72
C GLY A 401 2.96 0.27 -16.34
N LEU A 402 3.66 -0.26 -15.33
CA LEU A 402 3.66 0.27 -13.97
C LEU A 402 4.34 1.64 -13.88
N ILE A 403 5.44 1.88 -14.61
CA ILE A 403 6.13 3.19 -14.65
C ILE A 403 5.30 4.26 -15.36
N LEU A 404 4.57 3.89 -16.43
CA LEU A 404 3.68 4.82 -17.14
C LEU A 404 2.37 5.08 -16.36
N SER A 405 1.98 4.17 -15.48
CA SER A 405 0.75 4.24 -14.68
C SER A 405 0.57 5.58 -13.94
N PRO A 406 1.53 6.08 -13.13
CA PRO A 406 1.40 7.35 -12.41
C PRO A 406 1.34 8.56 -13.34
N ILE A 407 1.97 8.50 -14.53
CA ILE A 407 1.91 9.58 -15.53
C ILE A 407 0.48 9.69 -16.08
N LEU A 408 -0.15 8.55 -16.36
CA LEU A 408 -1.54 8.50 -16.79
C LEU A 408 -2.48 8.98 -15.68
N THR A 409 -2.25 8.57 -14.43
CA THR A 409 -3.02 9.03 -13.27
C THR A 409 -2.92 10.55 -13.11
N TRP A 410 -1.72 11.12 -13.26
CA TRP A 410 -1.52 12.57 -13.29
C TRP A 410 -2.29 13.23 -14.44
N GLY A 411 -2.24 12.67 -15.66
CA GLY A 411 -3.01 13.17 -16.80
C GLY A 411 -4.52 13.15 -16.56
N ILE A 412 -5.06 12.06 -16.00
CA ILE A 412 -6.47 11.95 -15.62
C ILE A 412 -6.84 13.02 -14.59
N SER A 413 -5.98 13.27 -13.60
CA SER A 413 -6.20 14.31 -12.58
C SER A 413 -6.25 15.74 -13.15
N LYS A 414 -5.72 15.95 -14.36
CA LYS A 414 -5.79 17.23 -15.09
C LYS A 414 -7.04 17.33 -15.96
N MET A 415 -7.49 16.21 -16.53
CA MET A 415 -8.62 16.17 -17.46
C MET A 415 -9.97 16.04 -16.76
N ALA A 416 -10.00 15.43 -15.58
CA ALA A 416 -11.20 15.11 -14.84
C ALA A 416 -11.04 15.49 -13.37
N THR A 417 -12.17 15.74 -12.70
CA THR A 417 -12.20 16.03 -11.25
C THR A 417 -13.21 15.15 -10.52
N GLY A 418 -13.02 15.00 -9.21
CA GLY A 418 -13.94 14.28 -8.33
C GLY A 418 -14.23 12.85 -8.75
N LYS A 419 -15.51 12.45 -8.68
CA LYS A 419 -15.97 11.08 -8.92
C LYS A 419 -15.60 10.54 -10.31
N PHE A 420 -15.64 11.39 -11.34
CA PHE A 420 -15.31 10.99 -12.70
C PHE A 420 -13.81 10.67 -12.85
N ALA A 421 -12.93 11.50 -12.28
CA ALA A 421 -11.50 11.24 -12.26
C ALA A 421 -11.17 9.92 -11.56
N TRP A 422 -11.81 9.67 -10.41
CA TRP A 422 -11.65 8.42 -9.67
C TRP A 422 -12.00 7.19 -10.50
N TYR A 423 -13.18 7.15 -11.14
CA TYR A 423 -13.54 5.99 -11.97
C TYR A 423 -12.68 5.84 -13.22
N MET A 424 -12.23 6.94 -13.83
CA MET A 424 -11.25 6.87 -14.92
C MET A 424 -9.93 6.27 -14.46
N THR A 425 -9.43 6.67 -13.28
CA THR A 425 -8.24 6.09 -12.68
C THR A 425 -8.43 4.60 -12.41
N ILE A 426 -9.54 4.20 -11.77
CA ILE A 426 -9.87 2.78 -11.52
C ILE A 426 -9.99 1.98 -12.80
N ALA A 427 -10.63 2.51 -13.83
CA ALA A 427 -10.72 1.84 -15.12
C ALA A 427 -9.32 1.61 -15.71
N LYS A 428 -8.47 2.64 -15.71
CA LYS A 428 -7.06 2.55 -16.14
C LYS A 428 -6.30 1.51 -15.32
N ASP A 429 -6.45 1.51 -14.01
CA ASP A 429 -5.79 0.56 -13.11
C ASP A 429 -6.28 -0.86 -13.32
N ALA A 430 -7.57 -1.06 -13.57
CA ALA A 430 -8.12 -2.37 -13.93
C ALA A 430 -7.51 -2.87 -15.26
N PHE A 431 -7.36 -1.99 -16.25
CA PHE A 431 -6.73 -2.32 -17.54
C PHE A 431 -5.23 -2.62 -17.45
N ILE A 432 -4.54 -2.20 -16.38
CA ILE A 432 -3.11 -2.50 -16.16
C ILE A 432 -2.95 -3.68 -15.20
N GLY A 433 -3.58 -3.59 -14.03
CA GLY A 433 -3.47 -4.52 -12.91
C GLY A 433 -4.09 -5.89 -13.16
N ILE A 434 -5.30 -5.97 -13.74
CA ILE A 434 -5.93 -7.28 -14.01
C ILE A 434 -5.09 -8.08 -15.01
N PRO A 435 -4.68 -7.51 -16.17
CA PRO A 435 -3.82 -8.24 -17.09
C PRO A 435 -2.44 -8.56 -16.52
N ALA A 436 -1.85 -7.69 -15.70
CA ALA A 436 -0.61 -7.96 -14.99
C ALA A 436 -0.74 -9.19 -14.07
N LEU A 437 -1.77 -9.22 -13.24
CA LEU A 437 -2.05 -10.35 -12.34
C LEU A 437 -2.33 -11.63 -13.14
N THR A 438 -3.12 -11.54 -14.21
CA THR A 438 -3.37 -12.67 -15.10
C THR A 438 -2.06 -13.21 -15.69
N ILE A 439 -1.21 -12.37 -16.27
CA ILE A 439 0.10 -12.79 -16.82
C ILE A 439 0.96 -13.46 -15.76
N ILE A 440 0.99 -12.91 -14.54
CA ILE A 440 1.73 -13.49 -13.42
C ILE A 440 1.18 -14.89 -13.08
N ILE A 441 -0.14 -15.05 -12.99
CA ILE A 441 -0.79 -16.36 -12.75
C ILE A 441 -0.49 -17.33 -13.89
N LEU A 442 -0.68 -16.91 -15.16
CA LEU A 442 -0.40 -17.74 -16.34
C LEU A 442 1.08 -18.17 -16.38
N SER A 443 2.00 -17.29 -15.99
CA SER A 443 3.43 -17.59 -15.83
C SER A 443 3.67 -18.64 -14.73
N SER A 444 2.97 -18.50 -13.61
CA SER A 444 3.08 -19.39 -12.44
C SER A 444 2.65 -20.81 -12.76
N ILE A 445 1.54 -20.94 -13.49
CA ILE A 445 0.98 -22.24 -13.89
C ILE A 445 1.74 -22.88 -15.05
N GLY A 446 2.73 -22.17 -15.60
CA GLY A 446 3.63 -22.72 -16.61
C GLY A 446 3.13 -22.61 -18.05
N ILE A 447 2.13 -21.77 -18.35
CA ILE A 447 1.68 -21.55 -19.74
C ILE A 447 2.82 -21.02 -20.63
N PHE A 448 3.74 -20.23 -20.06
CA PHE A 448 4.93 -19.78 -20.79
C PHE A 448 6.03 -20.85 -20.88
N ASN A 449 5.77 -22.09 -20.48
CA ASN A 449 6.75 -23.16 -20.58
C ASN A 449 6.68 -23.89 -21.91
N THR A 450 6.87 -23.17 -23.00
CA THR A 450 6.81 -23.74 -24.35
C THR A 450 8.19 -23.74 -24.99
N CYS A 451 8.42 -24.61 -25.98
CA CYS A 451 9.67 -24.62 -26.75
C CYS A 451 10.06 -23.22 -27.25
N TRP A 452 9.07 -22.45 -27.71
CA TRP A 452 9.26 -21.07 -28.17
C TRP A 452 9.78 -20.15 -27.06
N CYS A 453 9.09 -20.14 -25.91
CA CYS A 453 9.43 -19.24 -24.81
C CYS A 453 10.77 -19.57 -24.15
N TRP A 454 11.17 -20.84 -24.15
CA TRP A 454 12.45 -21.29 -23.62
C TRP A 454 13.61 -21.07 -24.56
N SER A 455 13.38 -20.94 -25.86
CA SER A 455 14.45 -20.90 -26.86
C SER A 455 15.28 -19.61 -26.92
N GLY A 456 14.88 -18.55 -26.20
CA GLY A 456 15.50 -17.23 -26.29
C GLY A 456 15.34 -16.55 -27.66
N VAL A 457 14.29 -16.94 -28.41
CA VAL A 457 14.08 -16.55 -29.82
C VAL A 457 14.07 -15.04 -30.06
N TYR A 458 13.60 -14.24 -29.10
CA TYR A 458 13.47 -12.80 -29.29
C TYR A 458 14.82 -12.07 -29.32
N SER A 459 15.86 -12.61 -28.69
CA SER A 459 17.22 -12.03 -28.75
C SER A 459 18.13 -12.76 -29.74
N ARG A 460 17.93 -14.07 -29.94
CA ARG A 460 18.81 -14.89 -30.81
C ARG A 460 18.34 -14.93 -32.27
N GLY A 461 17.05 -14.69 -32.52
CA GLY A 461 16.41 -14.95 -33.81
C GLY A 461 16.09 -16.44 -34.00
N ARG A 462 15.07 -16.74 -34.81
CA ARG A 462 14.53 -18.11 -34.99
C ARG A 462 15.58 -19.15 -35.39
N ALA A 463 16.55 -18.78 -36.22
CA ALA A 463 17.58 -19.69 -36.71
C ALA A 463 18.65 -20.05 -35.66
N LYS A 464 18.89 -19.18 -34.65
CA LYS A 464 19.90 -19.40 -33.60
C LYS A 464 19.28 -19.75 -32.24
N ALA A 465 17.95 -19.85 -32.20
CA ALA A 465 17.21 -20.18 -31.00
C ALA A 465 17.24 -21.69 -30.75
N PHE A 466 17.49 -22.08 -29.51
CA PHE A 466 17.59 -23.48 -29.12
C PHE A 466 17.13 -23.68 -27.68
N ILE A 467 16.71 -24.90 -27.36
CA ILE A 467 16.28 -25.32 -26.03
C ILE A 467 17.32 -26.32 -25.51
N ASP A 468 17.93 -25.99 -24.38
CA ASP A 468 18.79 -26.92 -23.64
C ASP A 468 17.93 -27.87 -22.78
N LEU A 469 18.08 -29.17 -23.02
CA LEU A 469 17.35 -30.22 -22.31
C LEU A 469 18.06 -30.69 -21.04
N ASP A 470 19.36 -30.44 -20.88
CA ASP A 470 20.13 -30.89 -19.71
C ASP A 470 20.98 -29.81 -19.03
N PRO A 471 20.38 -28.70 -18.57
CA PRO A 471 21.15 -27.65 -17.93
C PRO A 471 21.41 -27.94 -16.44
N ALA A 472 21.68 -29.19 -16.05
CA ALA A 472 21.78 -29.57 -14.64
C ALA A 472 22.89 -28.79 -13.91
N ASP A 473 24.08 -28.74 -14.51
CA ASP A 473 25.25 -28.06 -13.95
C ASP A 473 25.06 -26.54 -13.91
N GLU A 474 24.57 -25.95 -14.99
CA GLU A 474 24.31 -24.50 -15.05
C GLU A 474 23.18 -24.10 -14.08
N ARG A 475 22.15 -24.93 -13.95
CA ARG A 475 21.07 -24.71 -12.99
C ARG A 475 21.60 -24.79 -11.56
N ALA A 476 22.42 -25.78 -11.24
CA ALA A 476 23.04 -25.91 -9.92
C ALA A 476 23.92 -24.69 -9.62
N TYR A 477 24.74 -24.26 -10.59
CA TYR A 477 25.57 -23.07 -10.45
C TYR A 477 24.74 -21.81 -10.19
N ASN A 478 23.71 -21.54 -11.02
CA ASN A 478 22.86 -20.37 -10.86
C ASN A 478 22.07 -20.41 -9.55
N LEU A 479 21.63 -21.60 -9.12
CA LEU A 479 20.91 -21.81 -7.86
C LEU A 479 21.77 -21.57 -6.63
N HIS A 480 23.05 -21.92 -6.66
CA HIS A 480 23.95 -21.76 -5.52
C HIS A 480 24.64 -20.38 -5.48
N HIS A 481 24.82 -19.72 -6.62
CA HIS A 481 25.58 -18.47 -6.70
C HIS A 481 24.73 -17.27 -7.11
N ILE A 482 24.14 -17.31 -8.31
CA ILE A 482 23.51 -16.13 -8.90
C ILE A 482 22.18 -15.78 -8.22
N TYR A 483 21.26 -16.74 -8.10
CA TYR A 483 19.92 -16.47 -7.58
C TYR A 483 19.94 -16.02 -6.11
N PRO A 484 20.66 -16.67 -5.18
CA PRO A 484 20.71 -16.22 -3.79
C PRO A 484 21.32 -14.82 -3.66
N ALA A 485 22.39 -14.52 -4.41
CA ALA A 485 23.02 -13.20 -4.41
C ALA A 485 22.05 -12.12 -4.92
N MET A 486 21.34 -12.38 -6.02
CA MET A 486 20.37 -11.45 -6.58
C MET A 486 19.16 -11.24 -5.68
N VAL A 487 18.65 -12.30 -5.05
CA VAL A 487 17.54 -12.22 -4.07
C VAL A 487 17.98 -11.42 -2.84
N ALA A 488 19.15 -11.72 -2.28
CA ALA A 488 19.69 -11.00 -1.13
C ALA A 488 19.91 -9.50 -1.43
N ALA A 489 20.50 -9.19 -2.59
CA ALA A 489 20.69 -7.81 -3.03
C ALA A 489 19.36 -7.08 -3.23
N CYS A 490 18.38 -7.71 -3.88
CA CYS A 490 17.04 -7.15 -4.08
C CYS A 490 16.38 -6.78 -2.74
N LEU A 491 16.32 -7.74 -1.81
CA LEU A 491 15.67 -7.56 -0.51
C LEU A 491 16.42 -6.52 0.35
N ALA A 492 17.76 -6.52 0.33
CA ALA A 492 18.57 -5.53 1.04
C ALA A 492 18.34 -4.12 0.50
N LEU A 493 18.30 -3.95 -0.83
CA LEU A 493 18.02 -2.65 -1.46
C LEU A 493 16.59 -2.16 -1.18
N GLN A 494 15.61 -3.08 -1.13
CA GLN A 494 14.24 -2.73 -0.74
C GLN A 494 14.16 -2.31 0.72
N LEU A 495 14.81 -3.04 1.63
CA LEU A 495 14.88 -2.65 3.03
C LEU A 495 15.56 -1.28 3.19
N ALA A 496 16.67 -1.04 2.49
CA ALA A 496 17.35 0.26 2.50
C ALA A 496 16.44 1.38 1.99
N THR A 497 15.68 1.13 0.91
CA THR A 497 14.70 2.07 0.36
C THR A 497 13.59 2.36 1.37
N TYR A 498 13.05 1.33 2.02
CA TYR A 498 12.08 1.50 3.10
C TYR A 498 12.66 2.28 4.29
N LEU A 499 13.89 1.99 4.73
CA LEU A 499 14.52 2.73 5.83
C LEU A 499 14.71 4.21 5.47
N LEU A 500 15.00 4.53 4.20
CA LEU A 500 15.05 5.90 3.71
C LEU A 500 13.66 6.56 3.76
N MET A 501 12.61 5.87 3.30
CA MET A 501 11.22 6.33 3.45
C MET A 501 10.88 6.58 4.93
N TYR A 502 11.13 5.60 5.80
CA TYR A 502 10.88 5.69 7.23
C TYR A 502 11.61 6.87 7.87
N ARG A 503 12.88 7.12 7.50
CA ARG A 503 13.66 8.27 7.98
C ARG A 503 12.98 9.59 7.62
N ILE A 504 12.47 9.71 6.40
CA ILE A 504 11.72 10.90 5.95
C ILE A 504 10.45 11.05 6.78
N MET A 505 9.75 9.95 7.07
CA MET A 505 8.48 9.95 7.79
C MET A 505 8.60 10.09 9.31
N ARG A 506 9.81 9.98 9.87
CA ARG A 506 10.02 9.80 11.32
C ARG A 506 9.35 10.89 12.17
N LEU A 507 9.39 12.15 11.74
CA LEU A 507 8.82 13.26 12.51
C LEU A 507 7.29 13.18 12.56
N GLY A 508 6.63 13.00 11.42
CA GLY A 508 5.18 12.83 11.32
C GLY A 508 4.71 11.50 11.93
N GLY A 509 5.55 10.46 11.88
CA GLY A 509 5.31 9.19 12.56
C GLY A 509 5.19 9.35 14.07
N ARG A 510 6.05 10.17 14.69
CA ARG A 510 5.98 10.47 16.14
C ARG A 510 4.70 11.16 16.58
N VAL A 511 4.00 11.85 15.65
CA VAL A 511 2.72 12.49 15.97
C VAL A 511 1.66 11.47 16.32
N PHE A 512 1.63 10.35 15.61
CA PHE A 512 0.59 9.31 15.76
C PHE A 512 1.10 8.00 16.37
N ARG A 513 2.40 7.92 16.65
CA ARG A 513 3.04 6.78 17.30
C ARG A 513 3.98 7.24 18.40
N PRO A 514 3.47 7.94 19.43
CA PRO A 514 4.17 7.98 20.70
C PRO A 514 4.30 6.55 21.25
N ASP A 515 5.38 6.31 22.00
CA ASP A 515 5.54 5.06 22.74
C ASP A 515 4.41 4.93 23.78
N GLU A 516 4.04 3.71 24.16
CA GLU A 516 2.92 3.50 25.11
C GLU A 516 3.19 4.17 26.47
N ASP A 517 4.46 4.25 26.89
CA ASP A 517 4.86 5.00 28.07
C ASP A 517 4.63 6.52 27.92
N ASP A 518 4.92 7.08 26.73
CA ASP A 518 4.66 8.49 26.41
C ASP A 518 3.16 8.79 26.41
N LYS A 519 2.33 7.86 25.89
CA LYS A 519 0.86 7.98 25.93
C LYS A 519 0.34 7.97 27.35
N MET A 520 0.76 6.99 28.15
CA MET A 520 0.36 6.89 29.55
C MET A 520 0.81 8.12 30.36
N ALA A 521 2.00 8.66 30.07
CA ALA A 521 2.48 9.89 30.67
C ALA A 521 1.64 11.12 30.25
N ALA A 522 1.29 11.23 28.97
CA ALA A 522 0.40 12.28 28.46
C ALA A 522 -0.99 12.20 29.10
N TYR A 523 -1.58 11.01 29.14
CA TYR A 523 -2.87 10.74 29.76
C TYR A 523 -2.89 11.15 31.24
N ARG A 524 -1.88 10.75 32.02
CA ARG A 524 -1.76 11.12 33.45
C ARG A 524 -1.63 12.62 33.65
N ARG A 525 -0.90 13.31 32.77
CA ARG A 525 -0.72 14.77 32.81
C ARG A 525 -2.05 15.48 32.54
N ILE A 526 -2.76 15.07 31.49
CA ILE A 526 -4.05 15.65 31.10
C ILE A 526 -5.06 15.49 32.25
N HIS A 527 -5.18 14.30 32.83
CA HIS A 527 -6.19 14.01 33.86
C HIS A 527 -5.77 14.31 35.31
N GLY A 528 -4.62 14.98 35.52
CA GLY A 528 -4.16 15.35 36.87
C GLY A 528 -3.80 14.17 37.78
N LEU A 529 -3.56 12.99 37.21
CA LEU A 529 -3.24 11.75 37.94
C LEU A 529 -1.75 11.61 38.28
N GLY A 530 -0.93 12.63 38.01
CA GLY A 530 0.52 12.55 38.23
C GLY A 530 1.19 13.89 38.48
N SER A 531 1.34 14.26 39.75
CA SER A 531 2.72 14.37 40.21
C SER A 531 3.13 12.95 40.58
N PRO A 532 4.13 12.32 39.93
CA PRO A 532 4.77 11.18 40.57
C PRO A 532 5.16 11.69 41.95
N SER A 533 4.63 11.06 43.00
CA SER A 533 5.25 11.13 44.31
C SER A 533 6.72 10.91 44.05
N LEU A 534 7.54 11.94 44.28
CA LEU A 534 8.99 11.79 44.31
C LEU A 534 9.27 10.45 44.99
N PRO A 535 10.16 9.60 44.44
CA PRO A 535 10.57 8.41 45.17
C PRO A 535 10.82 8.85 46.61
N PRO A 536 10.22 8.17 47.62
CA PRO A 536 10.33 8.60 49.00
C PRO A 536 11.79 8.94 49.22
N GLY A 537 12.05 10.20 49.56
CA GLY A 537 13.41 10.67 49.72
C GLY A 537 14.10 9.66 50.61
N ASP A 538 15.24 9.15 50.15
CA ASP A 538 16.18 8.47 51.01
C ASP A 538 16.63 9.52 52.05
N ASP A 539 15.80 9.72 53.07
CA ASP A 539 16.12 10.40 54.33
C ASP A 539 17.02 9.48 55.19
N ASP A 540 17.93 8.75 54.54
CA ASP A 540 19.11 8.16 55.18
C ASP A 540 20.30 9.11 54.93
N LEU A 541 20.16 10.32 55.48
CA LEU A 541 21.29 11.14 55.91
C LEU A 541 21.93 10.47 57.13
N GLY A 542 22.56 9.32 56.88
CA GLY A 542 23.57 8.71 57.72
C GLY A 542 24.88 9.47 57.59
N MET A 543 25.07 10.40 58.52
CA MET A 543 26.31 11.06 58.92
C MET A 543 27.56 10.16 58.78
N GLU A 544 28.49 10.49 57.87
CA GLU A 544 29.89 10.02 57.96
C GLU A 544 30.87 11.20 57.93
N MET A 545 31.61 11.30 59.04
CA MET A 545 32.69 12.25 59.26
C MET A 545 33.89 11.96 58.36
N SER A 546 34.50 13.05 57.89
CA SER A 546 35.85 13.18 57.39
C SER A 546 36.88 12.17 57.92
N ALA A 547 37.56 11.46 57.02
CA ALA A 547 38.98 11.14 57.16
C ALA A 547 39.62 10.88 55.78
N SER A 548 40.57 11.75 55.43
CA SER A 548 41.58 11.53 54.39
C SER A 548 42.52 10.39 54.77
N VAL A 549 42.87 9.47 53.86
CA VAL A 549 44.22 8.86 53.72
C VAL A 549 44.32 8.10 52.37
N HIS A 550 45.48 8.25 51.72
CA HIS A 550 45.97 7.53 50.53
C HIS A 550 45.90 6.00 50.60
N SER A 551 45.68 5.34 49.45
CA SER A 551 46.56 4.34 48.78
C SER A 551 45.80 3.22 48.03
N THR A 552 46.30 2.88 46.85
CA THR A 552 46.07 1.68 46.01
C THR A 552 46.73 0.42 46.64
N PRO A 553 46.69 -0.81 46.06
CA PRO A 553 45.75 -1.52 45.15
C PRO A 553 45.43 -3.00 45.58
N LEU A 554 44.62 -3.71 44.77
CA LEU A 554 44.59 -5.19 44.51
C LEU A 554 44.16 -6.20 45.61
N GLY A 555 43.29 -7.14 45.21
CA GLY A 555 43.02 -8.45 45.87
C GLY A 555 41.52 -8.72 46.06
N ARG A 556 40.84 -9.54 45.25
CA ARG A 556 40.83 -11.03 45.13
C ARG A 556 39.95 -11.73 46.19
N ASP A 557 39.04 -12.55 45.67
CA ASP A 557 38.40 -13.78 46.19
C ASP A 557 37.09 -13.76 47.02
N ARG A 558 36.07 -14.37 46.37
CA ARG A 558 35.23 -15.52 46.78
C ARG A 558 34.22 -15.44 47.94
N ASN A 559 33.00 -15.84 47.54
CA ASN A 559 32.12 -16.88 48.09
C ASN A 559 30.98 -16.55 49.08
N HIS A 560 29.79 -17.01 48.63
CA HIS A 560 28.72 -17.73 49.34
C HIS A 560 27.65 -17.02 50.19
N GLY A 561 26.42 -17.54 50.02
CA GLY A 561 25.18 -17.25 50.76
C GLY A 561 24.09 -16.77 49.80
N GLN A 562 23.27 -17.60 49.13
CA GLN A 562 22.22 -18.50 49.65
C GLN A 562 21.29 -17.83 50.67
N CYS A 563 20.09 -17.47 50.21
CA CYS A 563 18.80 -17.30 50.90
C CYS A 563 17.85 -16.66 49.86
N SER A 564 16.56 -16.93 49.73
CA SER A 564 15.63 -17.92 50.25
C SER A 564 14.32 -17.61 49.52
N LEU A 565 13.57 -18.64 49.12
CA LEU A 565 12.21 -18.52 48.58
C LEU A 565 11.33 -17.75 49.57
N GLY A 566 10.64 -16.71 49.08
CA GLY A 566 9.51 -16.08 49.74
C GLY A 566 8.37 -15.98 48.72
N SER A 567 7.40 -16.88 48.85
CA SER A 567 6.16 -16.86 48.08
C SER A 567 5.23 -15.81 48.70
N ASP A 568 4.70 -14.89 47.90
CA ASP A 568 3.47 -14.16 48.23
C ASP A 568 2.85 -13.66 46.92
N ALA A 569 2.05 -14.53 46.30
CA ALA A 569 1.17 -14.18 45.21
C ALA A 569 -0.12 -13.58 45.79
N ALA A 570 -0.14 -12.26 45.93
CA ALA A 570 -1.37 -11.53 46.24
C ALA A 570 -2.25 -11.48 44.99
N GLU A 571 -3.35 -12.21 45.08
CA GLU A 571 -4.45 -12.34 44.14
C GLU A 571 -5.15 -10.99 43.92
N LEU A 572 -4.85 -10.32 42.80
CA LEU A 572 -5.49 -9.06 42.42
C LEU A 572 -6.87 -9.36 41.79
N LEU A 573 -7.91 -9.33 42.63
CA LEU A 573 -9.31 -9.45 42.22
C LEU A 573 -9.72 -8.26 41.32
N LEU A 574 -9.84 -8.51 40.01
CA LEU A 574 -10.49 -7.61 39.06
C LEU A 574 -12.02 -7.73 39.22
N PRO A 575 -12.78 -6.62 39.17
CA PRO A 575 -14.24 -6.68 39.19
C PRO A 575 -14.80 -7.27 37.88
N ALA A 576 -15.89 -8.03 38.01
CA ALA A 576 -16.57 -8.71 36.91
C ALA A 576 -17.14 -7.71 35.87
N PRO A 577 -17.12 -8.05 34.57
CA PRO A 577 -17.74 -7.22 33.54
C PRO A 577 -19.27 -7.26 33.64
N ALA A 578 -19.88 -6.07 33.57
CA ALA A 578 -21.33 -5.92 33.50
C ALA A 578 -21.88 -6.51 32.20
N ILE A 579 -22.62 -7.62 32.32
CA ILE A 579 -23.35 -8.25 31.22
C ILE A 579 -24.70 -7.53 31.08
N SER A 580 -24.90 -6.84 29.95
CA SER A 580 -26.21 -6.31 29.53
C SER A 580 -27.04 -7.44 28.90
N PRO A 581 -28.34 -7.62 29.25
CA PRO A 581 -29.16 -8.65 28.67
C PRO A 581 -29.68 -8.22 27.28
N HIS A 582 -29.36 -9.00 26.25
CA HIS A 582 -30.04 -8.95 24.96
C HIS A 582 -31.29 -9.85 25.00
N PRO A 583 -32.45 -9.40 24.49
CA PRO A 583 -33.63 -10.24 24.39
C PRO A 583 -33.59 -11.12 23.13
N SER A 584 -33.87 -12.42 23.32
CA SER A 584 -34.05 -13.40 22.26
C SER A 584 -35.33 -13.16 21.44
N PRO A 585 -35.35 -13.50 20.13
CA PRO A 585 -36.55 -13.38 19.31
C PRO A 585 -37.52 -14.55 19.55
N ARG A 586 -38.81 -14.22 19.69
CA ARG A 586 -39.92 -15.19 19.72
C ARG A 586 -40.15 -15.77 18.32
N LEU A 587 -40.09 -17.10 18.23
CA LEU A 587 -40.74 -17.88 17.18
C LEU A 587 -42.26 -17.82 17.38
N SER A 588 -43.00 -17.50 16.33
CA SER A 588 -44.43 -17.79 16.23
C SER A 588 -44.73 -18.46 14.90
N SER A 589 -45.13 -19.72 15.00
CA SER A 589 -45.69 -20.58 13.96
C SER A 589 -47.19 -20.34 13.79
N GLN A 590 -47.68 -20.26 12.54
CA GLN A 590 -49.06 -20.55 12.07
C GLN A 590 -48.96 -20.52 10.51
N VAL A 591 -49.03 -21.61 9.75
CA VAL A 591 -50.09 -22.61 9.45
C VAL A 591 -51.32 -22.04 8.72
N HIS A 592 -51.62 -22.68 7.57
CA HIS A 592 -52.77 -22.60 6.63
C HIS A 592 -52.82 -21.39 5.68
N SER A 593 -53.29 -21.50 4.43
CA SER A 593 -53.66 -22.61 3.54
C SER A 593 -53.85 -22.05 2.13
N GLU A 594 -53.34 -22.76 1.14
CA GLU A 594 -53.93 -23.06 -0.17
C GLU A 594 -55.24 -22.33 -0.59
N GLN A 595 -55.21 -21.55 -1.68
CA GLN A 595 -56.28 -21.59 -2.69
C GLN A 595 -55.83 -21.08 -4.08
N GLN A 596 -56.34 -21.78 -5.08
CA GLN A 596 -55.92 -21.79 -6.48
C GLN A 596 -56.52 -20.67 -7.35
N ARG A 597 -55.85 -20.47 -8.50
CA ARG A 597 -56.42 -20.35 -9.87
C ARG A 597 -56.84 -18.96 -10.41
N PRO A 598 -56.99 -18.82 -11.76
CA PRO A 598 -56.19 -17.89 -12.57
C PRO A 598 -57.06 -16.96 -13.45
N ARG A 599 -56.44 -16.10 -14.29
CA ARG A 599 -56.94 -15.57 -15.59
C ARG A 599 -55.97 -14.47 -16.06
N SER A 600 -55.28 -14.57 -17.20
CA SER A 600 -55.68 -14.58 -18.62
C SER A 600 -55.73 -13.18 -19.26
N SER A 601 -55.01 -13.03 -20.37
CA SER A 601 -55.34 -12.18 -21.53
C SER A 601 -55.23 -10.65 -21.31
N SER A 602 -54.94 -9.78 -22.26
CA SER A 602 -54.54 -9.80 -23.67
C SER A 602 -54.50 -8.32 -24.12
N ARG A 603 -54.00 -8.08 -25.34
CA ARG A 603 -54.09 -6.85 -26.15
C ARG A 603 -53.17 -5.68 -25.74
N ALA A 604 -52.24 -5.24 -26.59
CA ALA A 604 -52.25 -4.87 -28.02
C ALA A 604 -52.61 -3.41 -28.27
N SER A 605 -51.75 -2.84 -29.12
CA SER A 605 -52.03 -1.84 -30.16
C SER A 605 -51.75 -0.37 -29.89
N ASP A 606 -51.03 0.16 -30.88
CA ASP A 606 -50.98 1.51 -31.44
C ASP A 606 -50.20 2.57 -30.64
N GLY A 607 -49.37 3.42 -31.24
CA GLY A 607 -49.12 3.72 -32.65
C GLY A 607 -48.70 5.18 -32.77
N ASN A 608 -47.95 5.48 -33.84
CA ASN A 608 -47.72 6.77 -34.48
C ASN A 608 -46.63 7.76 -34.01
N GLN A 609 -45.68 7.96 -34.95
CA GLN A 609 -45.29 9.22 -35.64
C GLN A 609 -44.93 10.44 -34.78
N GLY A 610 -43.84 11.18 -34.97
CA GLY A 610 -43.05 11.51 -36.16
C GLY A 610 -42.71 13.00 -36.06
N GLY A 611 -41.46 13.42 -36.26
CA GLY A 611 -41.09 14.84 -36.19
C GLY A 611 -39.58 15.10 -36.28
N THR A 612 -39.14 15.58 -37.43
CA THR A 612 -37.78 15.99 -37.84
C THR A 612 -37.31 17.31 -37.18
N PRO A 613 -36.01 17.65 -37.25
CA PRO A 613 -35.37 18.68 -36.44
C PRO A 613 -35.35 20.07 -37.09
N VAL A 614 -35.32 21.12 -36.26
CA VAL A 614 -35.09 22.50 -36.68
C VAL A 614 -33.67 22.95 -36.30
N LEU A 615 -32.93 23.35 -37.34
CA LEU A 615 -31.71 24.14 -37.31
C LEU A 615 -31.96 25.51 -36.69
N LEU A 616 -31.08 25.96 -35.78
CA LEU A 616 -30.81 27.38 -35.59
C LEU A 616 -29.32 27.60 -35.34
N ALA A 617 -28.73 28.37 -36.25
CA ALA A 617 -27.44 29.00 -36.14
C ALA A 617 -27.48 30.11 -35.08
N GLY A 618 -26.36 30.33 -34.39
CA GLY A 618 -26.24 31.39 -33.40
C GLY A 618 -24.80 31.63 -32.99
N GLN A 619 -24.16 32.54 -33.73
CA GLN A 619 -23.19 33.57 -33.30
C GLN A 619 -22.07 33.20 -32.32
N GLY A 620 -20.85 33.45 -32.79
CA GLY A 620 -19.64 33.43 -32.00
C GLY A 620 -19.55 34.56 -30.99
N SER A 621 -18.80 34.29 -29.94
CA SER A 621 -18.17 35.29 -29.10
C SER A 621 -16.75 34.82 -28.77
N GLU A 622 -15.82 35.73 -28.99
CA GLU A 622 -14.41 35.65 -28.68
C GLU A 622 -14.21 35.34 -27.18
N PHE A 623 -13.27 34.44 -26.86
CA PHE A 623 -12.78 34.27 -25.50
C PHE A 623 -11.38 34.86 -25.42
N GLU A 624 -11.28 36.02 -24.80
CA GLU A 624 -10.03 36.64 -24.35
C GLU A 624 -9.29 35.70 -23.39
N TYR A 625 -7.98 35.58 -23.63
CA TYR A 625 -7.02 34.95 -22.74
C TYR A 625 -6.82 35.83 -21.49
N GLY A 626 -7.52 35.49 -20.41
CA GLY A 626 -7.34 36.09 -19.09
C GLY A 626 -6.09 35.54 -18.38
N SER A 627 -5.19 36.46 -18.06
CA SER A 627 -3.92 36.34 -17.33
C SER A 627 -3.97 35.54 -16.01
N SER A 628 -2.87 34.82 -15.78
CA SER A 628 -2.50 34.11 -14.54
C SER A 628 -2.60 34.98 -13.27
N PRO A 629 -3.11 34.48 -12.14
CA PRO A 629 -3.02 35.19 -10.88
C PRO A 629 -1.63 35.04 -10.27
N GLU A 630 -1.02 36.19 -10.02
CA GLU A 630 0.22 36.42 -9.30
C GLU A 630 0.02 36.06 -7.81
N TRP A 631 0.78 35.08 -7.30
CA TRP A 631 0.73 34.70 -5.88
C TRP A 631 1.54 35.69 -5.06
N ARG A 632 0.86 36.61 -4.36
CA ARG A 632 1.48 37.35 -3.24
C ARG A 632 1.79 36.39 -2.10
N ALA A 633 3.05 36.36 -1.69
CA ALA A 633 3.49 35.73 -0.46
C ALA A 633 2.78 36.41 0.73
N LEU A 634 2.01 35.62 1.48
CA LEU A 634 1.43 36.03 2.77
C LEU A 634 2.45 35.72 3.86
N ASP A 635 3.35 36.66 4.11
CA ASP A 635 4.13 36.72 5.34
C ASP A 635 3.29 37.46 6.40
N GLN A 636 2.47 36.73 7.14
CA GLN A 636 1.94 37.23 8.42
C GLN A 636 2.43 36.32 9.55
N PRO A 637 3.11 36.88 10.57
CA PRO A 637 3.47 36.11 11.75
C PRO A 637 2.22 35.76 12.57
N LEU A 638 2.14 34.51 12.99
CA LEU A 638 1.11 33.99 13.90
C LEU A 638 1.50 34.27 15.35
N LEU A 639 0.48 34.54 16.17
CA LEU A 639 0.47 34.80 17.63
C LEU A 639 0.88 36.22 18.05
N GLY A 640 -0.10 36.96 18.55
CA GLY A 640 0.09 38.28 19.15
C GLY A 640 1.01 38.20 20.36
N SER A 641 2.26 38.63 20.20
CA SER A 641 3.08 39.04 21.34
C SER A 641 2.51 40.34 21.91
N PRO A 642 2.37 40.49 23.24
CA PRO A 642 2.06 41.79 23.82
C PRO A 642 3.18 42.76 23.45
N ALA A 643 2.82 43.93 22.96
CA ALA A 643 3.74 44.98 22.56
C ALA A 643 4.68 45.32 23.73
N MET A 644 5.93 44.84 23.65
CA MET A 644 6.99 45.29 24.53
C MET A 644 7.39 46.69 24.06
N ASN A 645 6.89 47.68 24.79
CA ASN A 645 7.18 49.09 24.63
C ASN A 645 8.69 49.29 24.87
N LYS A 646 9.47 49.42 23.79
CA LYS A 646 10.87 49.85 23.89
C LYS A 646 10.90 51.37 23.74
N GLY A 647 10.92 52.04 24.89
CA GLY A 647 11.49 53.37 25.01
C GLY A 647 12.99 53.24 25.32
N TRP A 648 13.76 54.15 24.73
CA TRP A 648 15.22 54.33 24.73
C TRP A 648 15.97 53.59 23.62
#